data_AF-I4AIV4-F1
#
_entry.id   AF-I4AIV4-F1
#
_cell.length_a   1.000
_cell.length_b   1.000
_cell.length_c   1.000
_cell.angle_alpha   90.00
_cell.angle_beta   90.00
_cell.angle_gamma   90.00
#
_symmetry.space_group_name_H-M   'P 1'
#
loop_
_entity.id
_entity.type
_entity.pdbx_description
1 polymer ?
#
loop_
_entity_poly.entity_id
_entity_poly.type
_entity_poly.pdbx_seq_one_letter_code
_entity_poly.pdbx_strand_id
1 'polypeptide(L)'
;MEQEELEAQVKFVALSRLYLDPNNYRFIDHSDYVRVPEDKIRDNQIQKRTRNFLLGKNNENVEDLINSLKVNGYLSIDQIQVRELGKGSYLVIEGNRRIATLKYLQEKYEEEIDIGKLNPKIFSKVPIVLTRAADESHYKVLMALKHISGNKKWSAINQARLLKSLLDEGKSKEEIKDAVGISKTALNRFLRSLSLVEAYESSDYSDQFRSEKFNLFSELIKQPKIMSWLDWSNEIYEAGNKANLERLFSWISEDEKITEDGYRKSFEPIITKGDDMRELAKIIDDENLLETMETSRSISEAYLSSDVLLKDKFGNVITNLNKNINDAFNFISYADESTKNSLKEIRKKFDALLISQGLEDALPSREIQRQTLLDFSKSTHFSSITIENYKQFQDFSIKNLNRVNLIGGDNNSGKSSLLEAIYLLCIQNDIFAFIEMQRRRGKFFNNVPSNWLSNNVKQEYKINGVFFDINVDNYFHVEQEKDENFDKTDYLTTLFLKASFDNDYSESKMRLFEKDKQSYFKQINNLCHVRYSSPFSIHSREDLFRSHEKSIETKSIDKILSFIRNYVDKGIEKIDLVGEGDLQRFLVTHSEYNEAVDITHFGDGLQRIFQITLLFATVKNGVLLIDEIENAIHHDLFKNFTRFIEDLAEEFNVQLFITSHSKECINSFFDNGNKNTNLSAYSLINKNGEIELQYTEGERFARMIQNFDTDLRK
;
A
#
# COMPACT_ATOMS: atom_id res chain seq x y z
N MET A 1 -48.98 50.82 -19.47
CA MET A 1 -48.00 51.68 -20.17
C MET A 1 -46.64 51.29 -19.64
N GLU A 2 -45.72 50.67 -20.37
CA GLU A 2 -45.66 50.19 -21.75
C GLU A 2 -44.86 48.90 -21.67
N GLN A 3 -45.43 47.80 -22.15
CA GLN A 3 -44.70 46.55 -22.39
C GLN A 3 -44.17 46.58 -23.84
N GLU A 4 -43.77 47.78 -24.29
CA GLU A 4 -43.48 48.15 -25.68
C GLU A 4 -42.09 48.80 -25.89
N GLU A 5 -41.22 48.87 -24.87
CA GLU A 5 -39.84 49.36 -25.05
C GLU A 5 -38.80 48.32 -24.67
N LEU A 6 -38.37 47.51 -25.65
CA LEU A 6 -36.96 47.09 -25.87
C LEU A 6 -36.80 46.10 -27.05
N GLU A 7 -37.52 46.31 -28.16
CA GLU A 7 -36.99 45.82 -29.44
C GLU A 7 -35.85 46.75 -29.85
N ALA A 8 -34.62 46.36 -29.51
CA ALA A 8 -33.42 46.98 -30.04
C ALA A 8 -33.46 46.91 -31.59
N GLN A 9 -33.80 48.02 -32.26
CA GLN A 9 -33.73 48.10 -33.72
C GLN A 9 -32.30 47.82 -34.18
N VAL A 10 -32.12 46.68 -34.84
CA VAL A 10 -30.85 46.30 -35.46
C VAL A 10 -30.53 47.28 -36.58
N LYS A 11 -29.44 48.05 -36.43
CA LYS A 11 -28.91 48.93 -37.47
C LYS A 11 -27.79 48.21 -38.23
N PHE A 12 -27.64 48.52 -39.51
CA PHE A 12 -26.54 47.99 -40.33
C PHE A 12 -25.53 49.09 -40.61
N VAL A 13 -24.26 48.85 -40.27
CA VAL A 13 -23.19 49.82 -40.47
C VAL A 13 -21.98 49.17 -41.14
N ALA A 14 -21.20 49.97 -41.87
CA ALA A 14 -19.94 49.51 -42.43
C ALA A 14 -18.93 49.22 -41.30
N LEU A 15 -18.14 48.17 -41.46
CA LEU A 15 -17.13 47.73 -40.49
C LEU A 15 -16.06 48.80 -40.21
N SER A 16 -15.82 49.71 -41.17
CA SER A 16 -14.93 50.86 -41.02
C SER A 16 -15.44 51.92 -40.04
N ARG A 17 -16.75 51.93 -39.73
CA ARG A 17 -17.36 52.86 -38.76
C ARG A 17 -17.38 52.31 -37.32
N LEU A 18 -16.91 51.07 -37.14
CA LEU A 18 -16.85 50.39 -35.84
C LEU A 18 -15.42 50.45 -35.29
N TYR A 19 -15.29 51.05 -34.12
CA TYR A 19 -14.03 51.18 -33.38
C TYR A 19 -14.02 50.18 -32.23
N LEU A 20 -12.92 49.44 -32.10
CA LEU A 20 -12.72 48.52 -30.99
C LEU A 20 -12.53 49.31 -29.70
N ASP A 21 -13.05 48.80 -28.58
CA ASP A 21 -12.88 49.42 -27.26
C ASP A 21 -11.44 49.21 -26.75
N PRO A 22 -10.62 50.28 -26.64
CA PRO A 22 -9.25 50.16 -26.16
C PRO A 22 -9.15 49.95 -24.65
N ASN A 23 -10.24 50.11 -23.89
CA ASN A 23 -10.29 49.86 -22.44
C ASN A 23 -11.07 48.59 -22.10
N ASN A 24 -11.15 47.66 -23.06
CA ASN A 24 -11.92 46.45 -22.88
C ASN A 24 -11.28 45.53 -21.82
N TYR A 25 -12.07 45.15 -20.82
CA TYR A 25 -11.68 44.24 -19.73
C TYR A 25 -11.11 42.90 -20.19
N ARG A 26 -11.19 42.52 -21.45
CA ARG A 26 -10.56 41.29 -21.94
C ARG A 26 -9.04 41.30 -21.88
N PHE A 27 -8.40 42.47 -21.96
CA PHE A 27 -6.94 42.58 -22.07
C PHE A 27 -6.34 43.69 -21.18
N ILE A 28 -7.09 44.25 -20.23
CA ILE A 28 -6.58 45.30 -19.32
C ILE A 28 -5.45 44.80 -18.41
N ASP A 29 -5.25 43.49 -18.35
CA ASP A 29 -4.15 42.81 -17.65
C ASP A 29 -2.92 42.58 -18.54
N HIS A 30 -2.95 43.00 -19.80
CA HIS A 30 -1.78 42.95 -20.69
C HIS A 30 -0.72 43.97 -20.24
N SER A 31 0.56 43.59 -20.25
CA SER A 31 1.69 44.44 -19.79
C SER A 31 1.74 45.81 -20.47
N ASP A 32 1.52 45.83 -21.79
CA ASP A 32 1.57 47.05 -22.61
C ASP A 32 0.25 47.86 -22.61
N TYR A 33 -0.72 47.48 -21.77
CA TYR A 33 -1.98 48.21 -21.65
C TYR A 33 -1.77 49.55 -20.94
N VAL A 34 -2.33 50.59 -21.52
CA VAL A 34 -2.43 51.93 -20.91
C VAL A 34 -3.83 52.43 -21.16
N ARG A 35 -4.49 52.94 -20.11
CA ARG A 35 -5.84 53.49 -20.19
C ARG A 35 -5.92 54.59 -21.24
N VAL A 36 -6.89 54.49 -22.13
CA VAL A 36 -7.07 55.40 -23.25
C VAL A 36 -8.22 56.38 -22.97
N PRO A 37 -7.97 57.70 -22.98
CA PRO A 37 -9.01 58.73 -22.94
C PRO A 37 -9.98 58.68 -24.13
N GLU A 38 -11.23 59.11 -23.95
CA GLU A 38 -12.28 58.98 -24.98
C GLU A 38 -11.94 59.70 -26.30
N ASP A 39 -11.28 60.85 -26.23
CA ASP A 39 -10.87 61.65 -27.38
C ASP A 39 -9.86 60.93 -28.29
N LYS A 40 -9.10 59.97 -27.73
CA LYS A 40 -8.08 59.20 -28.44
C LYS A 40 -8.56 57.87 -29.00
N ILE A 41 -9.80 57.45 -28.72
CA ILE A 41 -10.33 56.14 -29.17
C ILE A 41 -10.22 55.94 -30.68
N ARG A 42 -10.34 57.02 -31.47
CA ARG A 42 -10.31 56.99 -32.94
C ARG A 42 -8.91 56.95 -33.54
N ASP A 43 -7.86 57.04 -32.72
CA ASP A 43 -6.48 57.02 -33.20
C ASP A 43 -6.15 55.66 -33.84
N ASN A 44 -5.56 55.69 -35.04
CA ASN A 44 -5.25 54.49 -35.82
C ASN A 44 -4.21 53.59 -35.14
N GLN A 45 -3.21 54.15 -34.45
CA GLN A 45 -2.23 53.36 -33.71
C GLN A 45 -2.87 52.67 -32.52
N ILE A 46 -3.77 53.37 -31.82
CA ILE A 46 -4.52 52.79 -30.70
C ILE A 46 -5.42 51.66 -31.20
N GLN A 47 -6.18 51.87 -32.28
CA GLN A 47 -7.03 50.82 -32.85
C GLN A 47 -6.22 49.61 -33.32
N LYS A 48 -5.03 49.81 -33.88
CA LYS A 48 -4.12 48.72 -34.25
C LYS A 48 -3.62 47.96 -33.02
N ARG A 49 -3.21 48.66 -31.95
CA ARG A 49 -2.81 48.05 -30.68
C ARG A 49 -3.95 47.23 -30.06
N THR A 50 -5.13 47.83 -29.94
CA THR A 50 -6.34 47.17 -29.41
C THR A 50 -6.70 45.92 -30.21
N ARG A 51 -6.62 46.01 -31.54
CA ARG A 51 -6.85 44.85 -32.42
C ARG A 51 -5.83 43.75 -32.16
N ASN A 52 -4.55 44.07 -32.03
CA ASN A 52 -3.51 43.09 -31.76
C ASN A 52 -3.73 42.38 -30.42
N PHE A 53 -4.11 43.10 -29.36
CA PHE A 53 -4.47 42.49 -28.07
C PHE A 53 -5.65 41.52 -28.21
N LEU A 54 -6.68 41.88 -28.98
CA LEU A 54 -7.85 41.04 -29.19
C LEU A 54 -7.56 39.80 -30.05
N LEU A 55 -6.65 39.89 -31.02
CA LEU A 55 -6.26 38.78 -31.89
C LEU A 55 -5.27 37.83 -31.18
N GLY A 56 -4.36 38.35 -30.36
CA GLY A 56 -3.27 37.57 -29.76
C GLY A 56 -2.18 37.21 -30.77
N LYS A 57 -1.14 36.49 -30.32
CA LYS A 57 -0.05 36.09 -31.21
C LYS A 57 -0.59 35.05 -32.20
N ASN A 58 -0.30 35.23 -33.49
CA ASN A 58 -0.80 34.34 -34.55
C ASN A 58 -2.34 34.13 -34.56
N ASN A 59 -3.11 35.09 -34.03
CA ASN A 59 -4.57 35.03 -33.92
C ASN A 59 -5.14 33.98 -32.94
N GLU A 60 -4.33 33.46 -32.01
CA GLU A 60 -4.72 32.44 -31.03
C GLU A 60 -6.01 32.81 -30.25
N ASN A 61 -6.20 34.10 -29.93
CA ASN A 61 -7.34 34.56 -29.15
C ASN A 61 -8.64 34.59 -29.96
N VAL A 62 -8.63 34.36 -31.27
CA VAL A 62 -9.84 34.38 -32.13
C VAL A 62 -9.91 33.22 -33.11
N GLU A 63 -9.07 32.20 -32.97
CA GLU A 63 -9.03 31.05 -33.87
C GLU A 63 -10.40 30.35 -33.96
N ASP A 64 -11.10 30.19 -32.83
CA ASP A 64 -12.47 29.66 -32.77
C ASP A 64 -13.45 30.45 -33.65
N LEU A 65 -13.36 31.78 -33.62
CA LEU A 65 -14.22 32.67 -34.39
C LEU A 65 -13.82 32.71 -35.87
N ILE A 66 -12.53 32.65 -36.18
CA ILE A 66 -12.04 32.53 -37.57
C ILE A 66 -12.62 31.25 -38.17
N ASN A 67 -12.44 30.11 -37.51
CA ASN A 67 -12.93 28.83 -37.98
C ASN A 67 -14.45 28.82 -38.11
N SER A 68 -15.18 29.32 -37.10
CA SER A 68 -16.63 29.40 -37.13
C SER A 68 -17.16 30.26 -38.28
N LEU A 69 -16.58 31.45 -38.50
CA LEU A 69 -16.98 32.34 -39.59
C LEU A 69 -16.63 31.78 -40.97
N LYS A 70 -15.48 31.11 -41.12
CA LYS A 70 -15.10 30.45 -42.38
C LYS A 70 -16.00 29.24 -42.69
N VAL A 71 -16.40 28.46 -41.69
CA VAL A 71 -17.20 27.24 -41.90
C VAL A 71 -18.70 27.53 -42.05
N ASN A 72 -19.24 28.45 -41.25
CA ASN A 72 -20.68 28.70 -41.12
C ASN A 72 -21.14 30.05 -41.69
N GLY A 73 -20.22 30.95 -42.02
CA GLY A 73 -20.56 32.34 -42.31
C GLY A 73 -20.95 33.14 -41.05
N TYR A 74 -21.53 34.31 -41.25
CA TYR A 74 -21.95 35.17 -40.13
C TYR A 74 -23.27 34.68 -39.52
N LEU A 75 -23.23 34.27 -38.26
CA LEU A 75 -24.42 33.88 -37.48
C LEU A 75 -24.91 35.05 -36.61
N SER A 76 -26.20 35.38 -36.70
CA SER A 76 -26.82 36.52 -35.98
C SER A 76 -27.24 36.22 -34.55
N ILE A 77 -26.62 35.22 -33.90
CA ILE A 77 -27.03 34.70 -32.59
C ILE A 77 -26.68 35.69 -31.48
N ASP A 78 -25.44 36.17 -31.41
CA ASP A 78 -25.08 37.23 -30.45
C ASP A 78 -25.08 38.59 -31.14
N GLN A 79 -25.86 39.53 -30.63
CA GLN A 79 -25.92 40.89 -31.19
C GLN A 79 -24.67 41.70 -30.79
N ILE A 80 -24.13 42.46 -31.74
CA ILE A 80 -23.00 43.38 -31.50
C ILE A 80 -23.57 44.67 -30.94
N GLN A 81 -23.20 45.04 -29.72
CA GLN A 81 -23.70 46.24 -29.06
C GLN A 81 -22.68 47.35 -29.14
N VAL A 82 -23.15 48.56 -29.41
CA VAL A 82 -22.28 49.72 -29.65
C VAL A 82 -22.83 50.99 -29.00
N ARG A 83 -21.94 51.91 -28.66
CA ARG A 83 -22.28 53.28 -28.24
C ARG A 83 -21.87 54.26 -29.34
N GLU A 84 -22.68 55.29 -29.58
CA GLU A 84 -22.36 56.31 -30.58
C GLU A 84 -21.21 57.21 -30.11
N LEU A 85 -20.19 57.39 -30.95
CA LEU A 85 -19.06 58.31 -30.72
C LEU A 85 -19.27 59.67 -31.42
N GLY A 86 -20.39 59.84 -32.13
CA GLY A 86 -20.70 61.00 -32.98
C GLY A 86 -20.23 60.85 -34.43
N LYS A 87 -20.84 61.62 -35.35
CA LYS A 87 -20.57 61.58 -36.81
C LYS A 87 -20.77 60.19 -37.43
N GLY A 88 -21.74 59.42 -36.94
CA GLY A 88 -22.07 58.09 -37.45
C GLY A 88 -20.98 57.03 -37.24
N SER A 89 -20.07 57.25 -36.28
CA SER A 89 -19.06 56.30 -35.81
C SER A 89 -19.48 55.70 -34.48
N TYR A 90 -19.09 54.45 -34.23
CA TYR A 90 -19.56 53.70 -33.07
C TYR A 90 -18.41 52.99 -32.36
N LEU A 91 -18.43 53.03 -31.03
CA LEU A 91 -17.55 52.23 -30.17
C LEU A 91 -18.18 50.86 -29.97
N VAL A 92 -17.42 49.80 -30.18
CA VAL A 92 -17.88 48.43 -29.93
C VAL A 92 -17.78 48.17 -28.45
N ILE A 93 -18.94 47.97 -27.86
CA ILE A 93 -19.11 47.81 -26.44
C ILE A 93 -19.08 46.29 -26.16
N GLU A 94 -20.01 45.54 -26.77
CA GLU A 94 -20.02 44.07 -26.76
C GLU A 94 -19.75 43.51 -28.16
N GLY A 95 -18.94 42.45 -28.26
CA GLY A 95 -18.59 41.83 -29.55
C GLY A 95 -17.25 42.29 -30.13
N ASN A 96 -16.37 42.89 -29.32
CA ASN A 96 -15.04 43.35 -29.71
C ASN A 96 -14.21 42.30 -30.47
N ARG A 97 -14.18 41.04 -29.99
CA ARG A 97 -13.51 39.95 -30.71
C ARG A 97 -14.11 39.68 -32.08
N ARG A 98 -15.43 39.67 -32.20
CA ARG A 98 -16.09 39.40 -33.47
C ARG A 98 -15.79 40.50 -34.49
N ILE A 99 -15.77 41.75 -34.05
CA ILE A 99 -15.37 42.88 -34.90
C ILE A 99 -13.88 42.81 -35.26
N ALA A 100 -13.00 42.47 -34.32
CA ALA A 100 -11.57 42.28 -34.60
C ALA A 100 -11.33 41.15 -35.61
N THR A 101 -12.04 40.02 -35.48
CA THR A 101 -12.00 38.90 -36.43
C THR A 101 -12.54 39.30 -37.80
N LEU A 102 -13.66 40.04 -37.86
CA LEU A 102 -14.20 40.54 -39.13
C LEU A 102 -13.22 41.51 -39.81
N LYS A 103 -12.56 42.40 -39.05
CA LYS A 103 -11.52 43.29 -39.61
C LYS A 103 -10.31 42.49 -40.12
N TYR A 104 -9.92 41.43 -39.42
CA TYR A 104 -8.88 40.50 -39.89
C TYR A 104 -9.26 39.74 -41.16
N LEU A 105 -10.48 39.19 -41.23
CA LEU A 105 -10.95 38.51 -42.43
C LEU A 105 -11.16 39.48 -43.60
N GLN A 106 -11.51 40.74 -43.33
CA GLN A 106 -11.56 41.77 -44.37
C GLN A 106 -10.17 41.99 -44.99
N GLU A 107 -9.12 42.16 -44.17
CA GLU A 107 -7.74 42.29 -44.66
C GLU A 107 -7.32 41.05 -45.46
N LYS A 108 -7.65 39.85 -44.99
CA LYS A 108 -7.35 38.61 -45.73
C LYS A 108 -8.07 38.53 -47.08
N TYR A 109 -9.32 38.98 -47.13
CA TYR A 109 -10.07 39.06 -48.39
C TYR A 109 -9.47 40.07 -49.36
N GLU A 110 -9.02 41.23 -48.86
CA GLU A 110 -8.32 42.26 -49.64
C GLU A 110 -6.94 41.78 -50.14
N GLU A 111 -6.30 40.86 -49.42
CA GLU A 111 -5.07 40.14 -49.81
C GLU A 111 -5.34 38.92 -50.74
N GLU A 112 -6.57 38.72 -51.22
CA GLU A 112 -6.99 37.58 -52.04
C GLU A 112 -6.85 36.20 -51.36
N ILE A 113 -6.83 36.16 -50.03
CA ILE A 113 -6.78 34.93 -49.23
C ILE A 113 -8.20 34.42 -48.94
N ASP A 114 -8.40 33.11 -49.08
CA ASP A 114 -9.70 32.47 -48.86
C ASP A 114 -10.26 32.66 -47.43
N ILE A 115 -11.48 33.19 -47.36
CA ILE A 115 -12.26 33.44 -46.14
C ILE A 115 -13.39 32.42 -45.93
N GLY A 116 -13.41 31.32 -46.70
CA GLY A 116 -14.39 30.25 -46.59
C GLY A 116 -15.79 30.69 -47.02
N LYS A 117 -16.82 30.24 -46.28
CA LYS A 117 -18.24 30.53 -46.57
C LYS A 117 -18.71 31.91 -46.10
N LEU A 118 -17.82 32.77 -45.61
CA LEU A 118 -18.19 34.10 -45.15
C LEU A 118 -18.54 35.02 -46.34
N ASN A 119 -19.77 35.55 -46.36
CA ASN A 119 -20.21 36.47 -47.41
C ASN A 119 -19.56 37.86 -47.25
N PRO A 120 -18.76 38.36 -48.22
CA PRO A 120 -18.06 39.65 -48.12
C PRO A 120 -18.98 40.87 -47.90
N LYS A 121 -20.28 40.75 -48.23
CA LYS A 121 -21.27 41.83 -47.97
C LYS A 121 -21.31 42.23 -46.49
N ILE A 122 -20.96 41.33 -45.56
CA ILE A 122 -20.92 41.61 -44.12
C ILE A 122 -20.00 42.79 -43.76
N PHE A 123 -18.89 42.99 -44.49
CA PHE A 123 -17.94 44.07 -44.21
C PHE A 123 -18.57 45.47 -44.42
N SER A 124 -19.57 45.56 -45.30
CA SER A 124 -20.30 46.81 -45.57
C SER A 124 -21.58 46.97 -44.73
N LYS A 125 -22.10 45.87 -44.17
CA LYS A 125 -23.40 45.81 -43.48
C LYS A 125 -23.34 44.89 -42.26
N VAL A 126 -22.60 45.30 -41.23
CA VAL A 126 -22.55 44.61 -39.94
C VAL A 126 -23.79 44.96 -39.12
N PRO A 127 -24.58 43.98 -38.65
CA PRO A 127 -25.72 44.23 -37.77
C PRO A 127 -25.25 44.63 -36.36
N ILE A 128 -25.75 45.76 -35.86
CA ILE A 128 -25.42 46.33 -34.55
C ILE A 128 -26.67 46.77 -33.79
N VAL A 129 -26.54 46.88 -32.47
CA VAL A 129 -27.55 47.39 -31.54
C VAL A 129 -26.99 48.58 -30.78
N LEU A 130 -27.74 49.69 -30.70
CA LEU A 130 -27.32 50.89 -29.99
C LEU A 130 -27.64 50.82 -28.50
N THR A 131 -26.64 51.04 -27.67
CA THR A 131 -26.76 51.19 -26.21
C THR A 131 -26.79 52.68 -25.85
N ARG A 132 -27.75 53.10 -25.01
CA ARG A 132 -27.89 54.52 -24.58
C ARG A 132 -26.82 54.88 -23.54
N ALA A 133 -26.31 56.12 -23.57
CA ALA A 133 -25.17 56.57 -22.75
C ALA A 133 -25.46 56.69 -21.23
N ALA A 134 -26.73 56.84 -20.82
CA ALA A 134 -27.13 56.89 -19.40
C ALA A 134 -27.01 55.52 -18.69
N ASP A 135 -26.51 54.50 -19.39
CA ASP A 135 -26.61 53.09 -19.03
C ASP A 135 -25.23 52.42 -18.84
N GLU A 136 -24.11 53.16 -18.76
CA GLU A 136 -22.77 52.56 -18.63
C GLU A 136 -22.66 51.59 -17.44
N SER A 137 -23.28 51.96 -16.33
CA SER A 137 -23.35 51.15 -15.10
C SER A 137 -24.19 49.87 -15.28
N HIS A 138 -25.26 49.93 -16.08
CA HIS A 138 -26.09 48.77 -16.44
C HIS A 138 -25.38 47.89 -17.48
N TYR A 139 -24.63 48.51 -18.38
CA TYR A 139 -23.84 47.81 -19.37
C TYR A 139 -22.70 47.02 -18.73
N LYS A 140 -21.99 47.59 -17.74
CA LYS A 140 -21.01 46.84 -16.93
C LYS A 140 -21.64 45.66 -16.20
N VAL A 141 -22.90 45.78 -15.76
CA VAL A 141 -23.66 44.65 -15.20
C VAL A 141 -23.95 43.59 -16.26
N LEU A 142 -24.36 43.98 -17.48
CA LEU A 142 -24.55 43.04 -18.58
C LEU A 142 -23.26 42.32 -18.98
N MET A 143 -22.12 43.03 -19.00
CA MET A 143 -20.80 42.41 -19.19
C MET A 143 -20.47 41.44 -18.08
N ALA A 144 -20.70 41.84 -16.83
CA ALA A 144 -20.48 40.98 -15.67
C ALA A 144 -21.32 39.69 -15.78
N LEU A 145 -22.61 39.80 -16.09
CA LEU A 145 -23.49 38.64 -16.32
C LEU A 145 -22.94 37.68 -17.38
N LYS A 146 -22.49 38.21 -18.52
CA LYS A 146 -21.99 37.38 -19.63
C LYS A 146 -20.61 36.79 -19.40
N HIS A 147 -19.70 37.53 -18.77
CA HIS A 147 -18.28 37.18 -18.70
C HIS A 147 -17.81 36.70 -17.33
N ILE A 148 -18.66 36.79 -16.30
CA ILE A 148 -18.45 36.16 -14.98
C ILE A 148 -19.31 34.88 -14.90
N SER A 149 -20.62 35.00 -15.19
CA SER A 149 -21.60 33.92 -15.05
C SER A 149 -21.83 33.10 -16.34
N GLY A 150 -21.40 33.59 -17.50
CA GLY A 150 -21.61 32.92 -18.81
C GLY A 150 -20.46 32.01 -19.30
N ASN A 151 -20.63 31.46 -20.51
CA ASN A 151 -19.78 30.39 -21.08
C ASN A 151 -18.42 30.85 -21.63
N LYS A 152 -18.23 32.14 -21.94
CA LYS A 152 -16.95 32.70 -22.43
C LYS A 152 -16.39 33.71 -21.43
N LYS A 153 -15.78 33.20 -20.37
CA LYS A 153 -15.31 33.96 -19.21
C LYS A 153 -14.04 34.77 -19.51
N TRP A 154 -13.91 35.96 -18.89
CA TRP A 154 -12.64 36.71 -18.88
C TRP A 154 -11.64 36.08 -17.90
N SER A 155 -10.38 36.54 -17.91
CA SER A 155 -9.43 36.18 -16.86
C SER A 155 -9.98 36.60 -15.49
N ALA A 156 -9.70 35.81 -14.45
CA ALA A 156 -10.29 36.02 -13.13
C ALA A 156 -9.93 37.38 -12.52
N ILE A 157 -8.74 37.91 -12.81
CA ILE A 157 -8.33 39.25 -12.42
C ILE A 157 -9.18 40.34 -13.07
N ASN A 158 -9.48 40.21 -14.36
CA ASN A 158 -10.28 41.20 -15.08
C ASN A 158 -11.74 41.19 -14.63
N GLN A 159 -12.28 40.02 -14.29
CA GLN A 159 -13.58 39.91 -13.63
C GLN A 159 -13.57 40.65 -12.28
N ALA A 160 -12.52 40.46 -11.47
CA ALA A 160 -12.39 41.14 -10.18
C ALA A 160 -12.29 42.67 -10.34
N ARG A 161 -11.51 43.16 -11.31
CA ARG A 161 -11.38 44.59 -11.63
C ARG A 161 -12.71 45.21 -12.06
N LEU A 162 -13.52 44.49 -12.86
CA LEU A 162 -14.86 44.95 -13.21
C LEU A 162 -15.74 45.09 -11.96
N LEU A 163 -15.76 44.06 -11.09
CA LEU A 163 -16.53 44.06 -9.85
C LEU A 163 -16.11 45.20 -8.91
N LYS A 164 -14.80 45.47 -8.79
CA LYS A 164 -14.27 46.61 -8.04
C LYS A 164 -14.73 47.94 -8.64
N SER A 165 -14.69 48.09 -9.96
CA SER A 165 -15.15 49.32 -10.63
C SER A 165 -16.63 49.63 -10.37
N LEU A 166 -17.48 48.61 -10.21
CA LEU A 166 -18.89 48.80 -9.87
C LEU A 166 -19.08 49.30 -8.43
N LEU A 167 -18.22 48.86 -7.50
CA LEU A 167 -18.21 49.36 -6.12
C LEU A 167 -17.73 50.81 -6.06
N ASP A 168 -16.66 51.13 -6.80
CA ASP A 168 -16.09 52.49 -6.87
C ASP A 168 -17.09 53.51 -7.46
N GLU A 169 -18.00 53.04 -8.33
CA GLU A 169 -19.12 53.81 -8.89
C GLU A 169 -20.32 53.94 -7.94
N GLY A 170 -20.21 53.44 -6.72
CA GLY A 170 -21.20 53.61 -5.64
C GLY A 170 -22.26 52.52 -5.54
N LYS A 171 -22.15 51.39 -6.26
CA LYS A 171 -23.05 50.25 -6.03
C LYS A 171 -22.71 49.52 -4.75
N SER A 172 -23.73 49.05 -4.05
CA SER A 172 -23.59 48.16 -2.91
C SER A 172 -23.21 46.73 -3.33
N LYS A 173 -22.62 45.97 -2.41
CA LYS A 173 -22.29 44.54 -2.62
C LYS A 173 -23.54 43.72 -2.92
N GLU A 174 -24.66 44.02 -2.25
CA GLU A 174 -25.96 43.39 -2.46
C GLU A 174 -26.49 43.63 -3.88
N GLU A 175 -26.44 44.87 -4.37
CA GLU A 175 -26.85 45.20 -5.75
C GLU A 175 -25.99 44.48 -6.79
N ILE A 176 -24.67 44.42 -6.60
CA ILE A 176 -23.77 43.71 -7.52
C ILE A 176 -24.06 42.20 -7.52
N LYS A 177 -24.26 41.62 -6.34
CA LYS A 177 -24.56 40.20 -6.17
C LYS A 177 -25.84 39.81 -6.91
N ASP A 178 -26.92 40.57 -6.71
CA ASP A 178 -28.22 40.34 -7.34
C ASP A 178 -28.16 40.60 -8.85
N ALA A 179 -27.43 41.63 -9.28
CA ALA A 179 -27.31 41.99 -10.69
C ALA A 179 -26.44 41.04 -11.52
N VAL A 180 -25.40 40.42 -10.93
CA VAL A 180 -24.44 39.54 -11.64
C VAL A 180 -24.76 38.05 -11.45
N GLY A 181 -25.56 37.70 -10.43
CA GLY A 181 -25.95 36.32 -10.14
C GLY A 181 -24.84 35.48 -9.50
N ILE A 182 -23.93 36.11 -8.74
CA ILE A 182 -22.86 35.43 -7.99
C ILE A 182 -23.16 35.45 -6.49
N SER A 183 -22.61 34.53 -5.71
CA SER A 183 -22.80 34.56 -4.25
C SER A 183 -22.01 35.71 -3.60
N LYS A 184 -22.48 36.18 -2.43
CA LYS A 184 -21.74 37.15 -1.60
C LYS A 184 -20.32 36.66 -1.28
N THR A 185 -20.18 35.35 -1.05
CA THR A 185 -18.89 34.68 -0.84
C THR A 185 -17.99 34.77 -2.06
N ALA A 186 -18.52 34.53 -3.27
CA ALA A 186 -17.76 34.64 -4.51
C ALA A 186 -17.31 36.09 -4.79
N LEU A 187 -18.20 37.07 -4.60
CA LEU A 187 -17.88 38.49 -4.72
C LEU A 187 -16.76 38.88 -3.75
N ASN A 188 -16.89 38.53 -2.47
CA ASN A 188 -15.85 38.80 -1.48
C ASN A 188 -14.52 38.13 -1.83
N ARG A 189 -14.55 36.90 -2.36
CA ARG A 189 -13.33 36.22 -2.80
C ARG A 189 -12.62 36.97 -3.93
N PHE A 190 -13.35 37.45 -4.94
CA PHE A 190 -12.76 38.26 -6.02
C PHE A 190 -12.11 39.54 -5.48
N LEU A 191 -12.82 40.27 -4.62
CA LEU A 191 -12.34 41.53 -4.07
C LEU A 191 -11.11 41.35 -3.16
N ARG A 192 -11.13 40.34 -2.28
CA ARG A 192 -9.98 40.03 -1.42
C ARG A 192 -8.76 39.58 -2.22
N SER A 193 -8.96 38.74 -3.24
CA SER A 193 -7.88 38.28 -4.12
C SER A 193 -7.27 39.47 -4.88
N LEU A 194 -8.11 40.38 -5.37
CA LEU A 194 -7.65 41.58 -6.05
C LEU A 194 -6.88 42.51 -5.11
N SER A 195 -7.34 42.69 -3.87
CA SER A 195 -6.63 43.50 -2.88
C SER A 195 -5.23 42.95 -2.56
N LEU A 196 -5.08 41.62 -2.43
CA LEU A 196 -3.75 41.00 -2.29
C LEU A 196 -2.88 41.19 -3.53
N VAL A 197 -3.46 41.13 -4.72
CA VAL A 197 -2.73 41.41 -5.97
C VAL A 197 -2.26 42.86 -6.02
N GLU A 198 -3.11 43.81 -5.63
CA GLU A 198 -2.72 45.23 -5.57
C GLU A 198 -1.62 45.47 -4.54
N ALA A 199 -1.69 44.80 -3.38
CA ALA A 199 -0.62 44.81 -2.39
C ALA A 199 0.69 44.21 -2.94
N TYR A 200 0.61 43.11 -3.69
CA TYR A 200 1.76 42.50 -4.36
C TYR A 200 2.34 43.40 -5.45
N GLU A 201 1.50 44.02 -6.30
CA GLU A 201 1.91 44.99 -7.32
C GLU A 201 2.56 46.23 -6.71
N SER A 202 2.27 46.54 -5.43
CA SER A 202 2.92 47.62 -4.67
C SER A 202 4.19 47.20 -3.89
N SER A 203 4.55 45.92 -3.93
CA SER A 203 5.73 45.37 -3.24
C SER A 203 6.99 45.37 -4.12
N ASP A 204 8.12 44.98 -3.55
CA ASP A 204 9.39 44.82 -4.27
C ASP A 204 9.34 43.73 -5.36
N TYR A 205 8.30 42.88 -5.37
CA TYR A 205 8.11 41.79 -6.34
C TYR A 205 7.17 42.15 -7.51
N SER A 206 6.85 43.44 -7.67
CA SER A 206 5.85 43.97 -8.63
C SER A 206 6.09 43.52 -10.08
N ASP A 207 7.34 43.55 -10.53
CA ASP A 207 7.76 43.20 -11.90
C ASP A 207 7.52 41.73 -12.27
N GLN A 208 7.40 40.87 -11.25
CA GLN A 208 7.13 39.44 -11.38
C GLN A 208 5.63 39.10 -11.43
N PHE A 209 4.72 40.08 -11.39
CA PHE A 209 3.29 39.82 -11.49
C PHE A 209 2.88 39.39 -12.91
N ARG A 210 2.04 38.37 -13.01
CA ARG A 210 1.39 37.90 -14.25
C ARG A 210 -0.04 37.47 -13.91
N SER A 211 -0.99 37.62 -14.85
CA SER A 211 -2.42 37.34 -14.62
C SER A 211 -2.71 35.94 -14.07
N GLU A 212 -1.88 34.96 -14.42
CA GLU A 212 -1.98 33.57 -13.98
C GLU A 212 -1.78 33.45 -12.46
N LYS A 213 -0.95 34.31 -11.85
CA LYS A 213 -0.73 34.36 -10.39
C LYS A 213 -2.01 34.71 -9.63
N PHE A 214 -3.00 35.35 -10.25
CA PHE A 214 -4.29 35.63 -9.60
C PHE A 214 -4.95 34.38 -9.02
N ASN A 215 -4.79 33.23 -9.67
CA ASN A 215 -5.34 31.96 -9.18
C ASN A 215 -4.70 31.54 -7.85
N LEU A 216 -3.41 31.85 -7.64
CA LEU A 216 -2.69 31.55 -6.41
C LEU A 216 -3.21 32.39 -5.24
N PHE A 217 -3.37 33.71 -5.43
CA PHE A 217 -4.02 34.58 -4.46
C PHE A 217 -5.46 34.16 -4.16
N SER A 218 -6.18 33.69 -5.19
CA SER A 218 -7.54 33.20 -5.03
C SER A 218 -7.63 31.89 -4.24
N GLU A 219 -6.57 31.08 -4.24
CA GLU A 219 -6.46 29.88 -3.41
C GLU A 219 -6.04 30.22 -1.98
N LEU A 220 -5.14 31.20 -1.81
CA LEU A 220 -4.70 31.74 -0.53
C LEU A 220 -5.89 32.26 0.29
N ILE A 221 -6.78 33.05 -0.30
CA ILE A 221 -8.00 33.56 0.37
C ILE A 221 -8.91 32.45 0.90
N LYS A 222 -8.81 31.23 0.36
CA LYS A 222 -9.60 30.09 0.86
C LYS A 222 -9.01 29.45 2.11
N GLN A 223 -7.76 29.73 2.47
CA GLN A 223 -7.05 29.08 3.57
C GLN A 223 -7.24 29.87 4.87
N PRO A 224 -8.16 29.49 5.79
CA PRO A 224 -8.49 30.32 6.95
C PRO A 224 -7.29 30.53 7.88
N LYS A 225 -6.42 29.52 8.01
CA LYS A 225 -5.20 29.57 8.82
C LYS A 225 -4.22 30.63 8.32
N ILE A 226 -3.96 30.67 7.00
CA ILE A 226 -3.09 31.69 6.39
C ILE A 226 -3.72 33.08 6.57
N MET A 227 -5.03 33.23 6.36
CA MET A 227 -5.71 34.52 6.56
C MET A 227 -5.63 35.01 8.01
N SER A 228 -5.68 34.10 8.98
CA SER A 228 -5.47 34.41 10.40
C SER A 228 -4.02 34.81 10.67
N TRP A 229 -3.06 34.11 10.08
CA TRP A 229 -1.63 34.39 10.22
C TRP A 229 -1.22 35.74 9.62
N LEU A 230 -1.92 36.21 8.59
CA LEU A 230 -1.76 37.55 8.02
C LEU A 230 -2.45 38.68 8.80
N ASP A 231 -3.24 38.34 9.84
CA ASP A 231 -4.12 39.28 10.53
C ASP A 231 -5.05 40.02 9.56
N TRP A 232 -5.74 39.26 8.69
CA TRP A 232 -6.51 39.83 7.58
C TRP A 232 -7.81 40.50 8.02
N SER A 233 -8.01 41.76 7.62
CA SER A 233 -9.26 42.48 7.83
C SER A 233 -10.28 42.26 6.70
N ASN A 234 -11.45 41.75 7.08
CA ASN A 234 -12.56 41.55 6.15
C ASN A 234 -13.36 42.83 5.85
N GLU A 235 -13.09 43.93 6.54
CA GLU A 235 -13.75 45.22 6.33
C GLU A 235 -13.03 46.04 5.27
N ILE A 236 -11.70 46.19 5.41
CA ILE A 236 -10.86 46.99 4.52
C ILE A 236 -10.10 46.15 3.47
N TYR A 237 -10.12 44.82 3.58
CA TYR A 237 -9.42 43.89 2.69
C TYR A 237 -7.90 44.09 2.67
N GLU A 238 -7.31 44.25 3.84
CA GLU A 238 -5.86 44.42 4.01
C GLU A 238 -5.33 43.45 5.07
N ALA A 239 -4.05 43.09 4.97
CA ALA A 239 -3.34 42.32 5.98
C ALA A 239 -2.81 43.26 7.08
N GLY A 240 -3.14 42.98 8.34
CA GLY A 240 -2.62 43.73 9.49
C GLY A 240 -1.15 43.44 9.75
N ASN A 241 -0.69 42.22 9.48
CA ASN A 241 0.71 41.83 9.66
C ASN A 241 1.50 41.96 8.34
N LYS A 242 2.16 43.11 8.16
CA LYS A 242 2.97 43.40 6.98
C LYS A 242 4.20 42.50 6.85
N ALA A 243 4.84 42.11 7.95
CA ALA A 243 6.03 41.25 7.93
C ALA A 243 5.68 39.84 7.38
N ASN A 244 4.55 39.29 7.82
CA ASN A 244 4.06 38.01 7.32
C ASN A 244 3.61 38.10 5.85
N LEU A 245 3.02 39.23 5.45
CA LEU A 245 2.67 39.49 4.05
C LEU A 245 3.92 39.52 3.16
N GLU A 246 4.99 40.20 3.59
CA GLU A 246 6.27 40.22 2.88
C GLU A 246 6.91 38.84 2.79
N ARG A 247 6.92 38.06 3.89
CA ARG A 247 7.38 36.65 3.87
C ARG A 247 6.61 35.84 2.84
N LEU A 248 5.28 35.93 2.84
CA LEU A 248 4.45 35.22 1.88
C LEU A 248 4.74 35.63 0.44
N PHE A 249 4.97 36.92 0.18
CA PHE A 249 5.35 37.41 -1.14
C PHE A 249 6.71 36.86 -1.58
N SER A 250 7.68 36.75 -0.67
CA SER A 250 8.97 36.10 -0.93
C SER A 250 8.84 34.60 -1.24
N TRP A 251 7.82 33.93 -0.72
CA TRP A 251 7.59 32.50 -0.98
C TRP A 251 6.95 32.24 -2.35
N ILE A 252 6.20 33.20 -2.91
CA ILE A 252 5.54 33.10 -4.22
C ILE A 252 6.31 33.80 -5.35
N SER A 253 7.52 34.30 -5.05
CA SER A 253 8.36 35.10 -5.95
C SER A 253 9.81 34.65 -5.93
N GLU A 254 10.56 35.01 -6.96
CA GLU A 254 12.01 34.93 -6.94
C GLU A 254 12.55 36.00 -5.98
N ASP A 255 13.44 35.60 -5.09
CA ASP A 255 13.99 36.47 -4.02
C ASP A 255 15.51 36.55 -4.14
N GLU A 256 16.10 37.72 -3.99
CA GLU A 256 17.57 37.91 -4.02
C GLU A 256 18.08 38.32 -2.65
N LYS A 257 18.96 37.50 -2.05
CA LYS A 257 19.65 37.87 -0.81
C LYS A 257 21.14 38.00 -1.02
N ILE A 258 21.73 38.99 -0.34
CA ILE A 258 23.18 39.18 -0.29
C ILE A 258 23.71 38.20 0.78
N THR A 259 24.60 37.29 0.38
CA THR A 259 25.27 36.38 1.32
C THR A 259 26.26 37.14 2.19
N GLU A 260 26.68 36.55 3.32
CA GLU A 260 27.69 37.15 4.22
C GLU A 260 28.99 37.52 3.49
N ASP A 261 29.31 36.80 2.40
CA ASP A 261 30.45 37.04 1.51
C ASP A 261 30.24 38.15 0.46
N GLY A 262 29.09 38.82 0.46
CA GLY A 262 28.76 39.93 -0.45
C GLY A 262 28.25 39.52 -1.84
N TYR A 263 28.00 38.23 -2.08
CA TYR A 263 27.45 37.74 -3.35
C TYR A 263 25.92 37.76 -3.36
N ARG A 264 25.31 38.14 -4.49
CA ARG A 264 23.86 38.03 -4.67
C ARG A 264 23.50 36.59 -5.01
N LYS A 265 22.67 35.97 -4.19
CA LYS A 265 22.09 34.64 -4.42
C LYS A 265 20.60 34.80 -4.69
N SER A 266 20.18 34.39 -5.89
CA SER A 266 18.77 34.32 -6.28
C SER A 266 18.17 32.99 -5.80
N PHE A 267 16.94 33.05 -5.30
CA PHE A 267 16.17 31.92 -4.79
C PHE A 267 14.86 31.79 -5.57
N GLU A 268 14.60 30.61 -6.12
CA GLU A 268 13.35 30.29 -6.82
C GLU A 268 12.14 30.28 -5.85
N PRO A 269 10.91 30.57 -6.30
CA PRO A 269 9.71 30.56 -5.46
C PRO A 269 9.48 29.20 -4.79
N ILE A 270 9.09 29.21 -3.52
CA ILE A 270 8.72 27.99 -2.78
C ILE A 270 7.31 27.51 -3.18
N ILE A 271 6.40 28.45 -3.42
CA ILE A 271 4.98 28.22 -3.69
C ILE A 271 4.70 28.58 -5.15
N THR A 272 4.33 27.61 -5.98
CA THR A 272 4.06 27.83 -7.41
C THR A 272 2.64 27.46 -7.82
N LYS A 273 1.99 26.56 -7.08
CA LYS A 273 0.67 26.00 -7.41
C LYS A 273 -0.31 26.18 -6.24
N GLY A 274 -1.60 26.03 -6.55
CA GLY A 274 -2.64 26.06 -5.52
C GLY A 274 -2.52 24.92 -4.50
N ASP A 275 -1.98 23.77 -4.90
CA ASP A 275 -1.76 22.63 -4.01
C ASP A 275 -0.71 22.95 -2.95
N ASP A 276 0.39 23.60 -3.34
CA ASP A 276 1.44 24.11 -2.46
C ASP A 276 0.86 25.04 -1.38
N MET A 277 -0.08 25.91 -1.76
CA MET A 277 -0.77 26.83 -0.84
C MET A 277 -1.61 26.08 0.21
N ARG A 278 -2.20 24.94 -0.16
CA ARG A 278 -2.96 24.10 0.78
C ARG A 278 -2.05 23.34 1.73
N GLU A 279 -0.88 22.90 1.27
CA GLU A 279 0.13 22.27 2.15
C GLU A 279 0.74 23.30 3.11
N LEU A 280 1.06 24.51 2.63
CA LEU A 280 1.51 25.63 3.47
C LEU A 280 0.50 25.91 4.60
N ALA A 281 -0.80 25.95 4.29
CA ALA A 281 -1.84 26.20 5.28
C ALA A 281 -1.84 25.19 6.45
N LYS A 282 -1.31 23.98 6.25
CA LYS A 282 -1.27 22.96 7.31
C LYS A 282 -0.10 23.17 8.27
N ILE A 283 0.99 23.81 7.81
CA ILE A 283 2.19 24.11 8.61
C ILE A 283 2.31 25.57 9.07
N ILE A 284 1.45 26.47 8.57
CA ILE A 284 1.55 27.93 8.79
C ILE A 284 1.53 28.37 10.27
N ASP A 285 1.01 27.53 11.17
CA ASP A 285 0.94 27.82 12.60
C ASP A 285 2.21 27.38 13.37
N ASP A 286 3.16 26.71 12.71
CA ASP A 286 4.40 26.18 13.31
C ASP A 286 5.64 26.86 12.75
N GLU A 287 6.22 27.77 13.53
CA GLU A 287 7.37 28.58 13.11
C GLU A 287 8.61 27.72 12.81
N ASN A 288 8.82 26.60 13.50
CA ASN A 288 9.97 25.72 13.23
C ASN A 288 9.85 25.05 11.85
N LEU A 289 8.64 24.68 11.46
CA LEU A 289 8.37 24.11 10.14
C LEU A 289 8.48 25.18 9.05
N LEU A 290 8.08 26.42 9.33
CA LEU A 290 8.30 27.55 8.42
C LEU A 290 9.79 27.84 8.22
N GLU A 291 10.59 27.88 9.28
CA GLU A 291 12.04 28.06 9.19
C GLU A 291 12.70 26.92 8.39
N THR A 292 12.25 25.68 8.62
CA THR A 292 12.73 24.50 7.87
C THR A 292 12.37 24.62 6.39
N MET A 293 11.14 25.05 6.07
CA MET A 293 10.68 25.28 4.69
C MET A 293 11.49 26.39 4.02
N GLU A 294 11.74 27.50 4.73
CA GLU A 294 12.48 28.65 4.20
C GLU A 294 13.94 28.31 3.94
N THR A 295 14.55 27.51 4.82
CA THR A 295 15.95 27.08 4.72
C THR A 295 16.13 26.03 3.63
N SER A 296 15.26 25.03 3.58
CA SER A 296 15.26 23.98 2.54
C SER A 296 14.75 24.46 1.18
N ARG A 297 14.01 25.58 1.15
CA ARG A 297 13.20 26.02 0.02
C ARG A 297 12.21 24.94 -0.47
N SER A 298 11.74 24.07 0.44
CA SER A 298 10.86 22.96 0.10
C SER A 298 9.77 22.75 1.15
N ILE A 299 8.51 22.95 0.76
CA ILE A 299 7.35 22.61 1.62
C ILE A 299 7.39 21.13 1.98
N SER A 300 7.81 20.27 1.04
CA SER A 300 7.87 18.83 1.25
C SER A 300 8.88 18.46 2.33
N GLU A 301 10.04 19.11 2.40
CA GLU A 301 11.03 18.83 3.45
C GLU A 301 10.55 19.28 4.83
N ALA A 302 9.92 20.45 4.94
CA ALA A 302 9.26 20.86 6.17
C ALA A 302 8.17 19.86 6.58
N TYR A 303 7.36 19.38 5.63
CA TYR A 303 6.33 18.38 5.88
C TYR A 303 6.88 17.03 6.36
N LEU A 304 8.03 16.61 5.82
CA LEU A 304 8.71 15.36 6.18
C LEU A 304 9.37 15.42 7.56
N SER A 305 9.64 16.62 8.08
CA SER A 305 10.22 16.80 9.42
C SER A 305 9.19 16.64 10.55
N SER A 306 7.90 16.46 10.24
CA SER A 306 6.82 16.29 11.21
C SER A 306 6.22 14.87 11.19
N ASP A 307 6.41 14.12 12.28
CA ASP A 307 5.92 12.74 12.43
C ASP A 307 4.38 12.61 12.35
N VAL A 308 3.64 13.64 12.73
CA VAL A 308 2.17 13.65 12.69
C VAL A 308 1.66 13.79 11.25
N LEU A 309 2.34 14.61 10.45
CA LEU A 309 1.95 14.91 9.07
C LEU A 309 2.39 13.82 8.08
N LEU A 310 3.43 13.05 8.40
CA LEU A 310 3.86 11.85 7.67
C LEU A 310 2.78 10.76 7.66
N LYS A 311 2.06 10.56 8.77
CA LYS A 311 0.98 9.55 8.89
C LYS A 311 -0.20 9.84 7.97
N ASP A 312 -0.63 11.10 7.89
CA ASP A 312 -1.73 11.51 7.00
C ASP A 312 -1.38 11.34 5.52
N LYS A 313 -0.14 11.63 5.13
CA LYS A 313 0.33 11.42 3.75
C LYS A 313 0.34 9.94 3.38
N PHE A 314 0.81 9.09 4.28
CA PHE A 314 0.80 7.65 4.08
C PHE A 314 -0.63 7.13 3.90
N GLY A 315 -1.57 7.54 4.75
CA GLY A 315 -3.00 7.16 4.62
C GLY A 315 -3.62 7.55 3.26
N ASN A 316 -3.30 8.74 2.74
CA ASN A 316 -3.76 9.16 1.42
C ASN A 316 -3.15 8.35 0.27
N VAL A 317 -1.87 7.97 0.37
CA VAL A 317 -1.21 7.09 -0.61
C VAL A 317 -1.90 5.73 -0.65
N ILE A 318 -2.18 5.14 0.50
CA ILE A 318 -2.89 3.85 0.59
C ILE A 318 -4.30 3.95 0.00
N THR A 319 -5.03 5.02 0.29
CA THR A 319 -6.39 5.24 -0.25
C THR A 319 -6.38 5.33 -1.78
N ASN A 320 -5.46 6.11 -2.36
CA ASN A 320 -5.32 6.23 -3.81
C ASN A 320 -4.91 4.93 -4.48
N LEU A 321 -4.05 4.16 -3.81
CA LEU A 321 -3.61 2.89 -4.33
C LEU A 321 -4.75 1.85 -4.36
N ASN A 322 -5.56 1.78 -3.31
CA ASN A 322 -6.74 0.92 -3.28
C ASN A 322 -7.72 1.27 -4.43
N LYS A 323 -7.95 2.57 -4.67
CA LYS A 323 -8.74 3.03 -5.82
C LYS A 323 -8.16 2.55 -7.16
N ASN A 324 -6.87 2.73 -7.38
CA ASN A 324 -6.21 2.35 -8.63
C ASN A 324 -6.18 0.83 -8.84
N ILE A 325 -6.08 0.03 -7.78
CA ILE A 325 -6.17 -1.43 -7.86
C ILE A 325 -7.59 -1.86 -8.27
N ASN A 326 -8.62 -1.26 -7.69
CA ASN A 326 -10.01 -1.52 -8.09
C ASN A 326 -10.25 -1.17 -9.57
N ASP A 327 -9.70 -0.05 -10.02
CA ASP A 327 -9.74 0.33 -11.44
C ASP A 327 -9.01 -0.70 -12.31
N ALA A 328 -7.83 -1.18 -11.90
CA ALA A 328 -7.08 -2.21 -12.62
C ALA A 328 -7.84 -3.54 -12.73
N PHE A 329 -8.57 -3.95 -11.68
CA PHE A 329 -9.44 -5.13 -11.71
C PHE A 329 -10.55 -5.00 -12.76
N ASN A 330 -11.12 -3.81 -12.94
CA ASN A 330 -12.15 -3.57 -13.95
C ASN A 330 -11.62 -3.72 -15.39
N PHE A 331 -10.30 -3.59 -15.59
CA PHE A 331 -9.64 -3.71 -16.90
C PHE A 331 -8.81 -4.99 -17.06
N ILE A 332 -8.96 -5.97 -16.16
CA ILE A 332 -8.14 -7.20 -16.13
C ILE A 332 -8.24 -8.03 -17.43
N SER A 333 -9.34 -7.89 -18.19
CA SER A 333 -9.55 -8.55 -19.48
C SER A 333 -8.55 -8.17 -20.56
N TYR A 334 -7.80 -7.07 -20.37
CA TYR A 334 -6.76 -6.60 -21.28
C TYR A 334 -5.34 -7.05 -20.87
N ALA A 335 -5.21 -7.85 -19.81
CA ALA A 335 -3.91 -8.27 -19.28
C ALA A 335 -3.19 -9.26 -20.21
N ASP A 336 -1.89 -9.02 -20.41
CA ASP A 336 -0.96 -9.88 -21.14
C ASP A 336 0.15 -10.43 -20.22
N GLU A 337 1.12 -11.15 -20.79
CA GLU A 337 2.24 -11.74 -20.03
C GLU A 337 3.16 -10.67 -19.39
N SER A 338 3.28 -9.50 -20.01
CA SER A 338 4.00 -8.33 -19.48
C SER A 338 3.29 -7.75 -18.25
N THR A 339 1.96 -7.70 -18.30
CA THR A 339 1.09 -7.28 -17.19
C THR A 339 1.27 -8.21 -15.98
N LYS A 340 1.34 -9.53 -16.21
CA LYS A 340 1.58 -10.54 -15.16
C LYS A 340 2.89 -10.32 -14.41
N ASN A 341 3.99 -10.02 -15.12
CA ASN A 341 5.29 -9.76 -14.50
C ASN A 341 5.28 -8.44 -13.71
N SER A 342 4.64 -7.41 -14.24
CA SER A 342 4.48 -6.13 -13.55
C SER A 342 3.68 -6.28 -12.25
N LEU A 343 2.60 -7.07 -12.26
CA LEU A 343 1.81 -7.38 -11.06
C LEU A 343 2.62 -8.16 -10.00
N LYS A 344 3.50 -9.08 -10.42
CA LYS A 344 4.41 -9.78 -9.50
C LYS A 344 5.41 -8.83 -8.84
N GLU A 345 5.97 -7.88 -9.57
CA GLU A 345 6.89 -6.88 -9.02
C GLU A 345 6.17 -5.89 -8.09
N ILE A 346 4.94 -5.50 -8.43
CA ILE A 346 4.08 -4.70 -7.53
C ILE A 346 3.84 -5.47 -6.23
N ARG A 347 3.48 -6.76 -6.30
CA ARG A 347 3.30 -7.61 -5.13
C ARG A 347 4.57 -7.67 -4.26
N LYS A 348 5.75 -7.92 -4.82
CA LYS A 348 7.01 -7.92 -4.05
C LYS A 348 7.26 -6.60 -3.32
N LYS A 349 6.95 -5.47 -3.95
CA LYS A 349 7.08 -4.14 -3.33
C LYS A 349 6.05 -3.94 -2.22
N PHE A 350 4.84 -4.46 -2.39
CA PHE A 350 3.82 -4.49 -1.34
C PHE A 350 4.28 -5.31 -0.14
N ASP A 351 4.74 -6.52 -0.38
CA ASP A 351 5.23 -7.44 0.65
C ASP A 351 6.40 -6.79 1.41
N ALA A 352 7.36 -6.17 0.71
CA ALA A 352 8.48 -5.44 1.33
C ALA A 352 8.02 -4.24 2.18
N LEU A 353 6.95 -3.55 1.76
CA LEU A 353 6.41 -2.38 2.46
C LEU A 353 5.69 -2.81 3.75
N LEU A 354 4.95 -3.92 3.72
CA LEU A 354 4.33 -4.54 4.89
C LEU A 354 5.37 -5.01 5.92
N ILE A 355 6.47 -5.62 5.45
CA ILE A 355 7.60 -6.06 6.30
C ILE A 355 8.28 -4.88 7.02
N SER A 356 8.37 -3.71 6.37
CA SER A 356 9.11 -2.56 6.91
C SER A 356 8.48 -1.87 8.13
N GLN A 357 7.21 -2.17 8.47
CA GLN A 357 6.48 -1.53 9.58
C GLN A 357 5.90 -2.50 10.63
N GLY A 358 6.13 -3.80 10.52
CA GLY A 358 5.54 -4.77 11.46
C GLY A 358 4.00 -4.80 11.45
N LEU A 359 3.39 -4.32 10.36
CA LEU A 359 1.97 -4.45 10.07
C LEU A 359 1.77 -5.75 9.29
N GLU A 360 1.72 -6.88 10.01
CA GLU A 360 1.33 -8.16 9.43
C GLU A 360 -0.10 -8.52 9.85
N ASP A 361 -1.04 -8.35 8.91
CA ASP A 361 -2.21 -9.22 8.81
C ASP A 361 -1.72 -10.57 8.25
N ALA A 362 -1.79 -11.60 9.09
CA ALA A 362 -1.65 -13.02 8.77
C ALA A 362 -0.90 -13.35 7.46
N LEU A 363 0.44 -13.24 7.46
CA LEU A 363 1.23 -13.95 6.46
C LEU A 363 0.87 -15.46 6.51
N PRO A 364 0.78 -16.15 5.37
CA PRO A 364 0.97 -17.59 5.39
C PRO A 364 2.32 -17.85 6.04
N SER A 365 2.40 -18.86 6.91
CA SER A 365 3.56 -19.23 7.75
C SER A 365 4.91 -19.39 7.03
N ARG A 366 4.96 -19.22 5.70
CA ARG A 366 6.08 -19.40 4.77
C ARG A 366 7.01 -18.18 4.64
N GLU A 367 6.54 -16.96 4.87
CA GLU A 367 7.34 -15.73 4.63
C GLU A 367 8.02 -15.17 5.89
N ILE A 368 7.70 -15.73 7.05
CA ILE A 368 8.34 -15.37 8.33
C ILE A 368 9.77 -15.93 8.35
N GLN A 369 10.77 -15.03 8.38
CA GLN A 369 12.17 -15.41 8.59
C GLN A 369 12.34 -15.96 10.01
N ARG A 370 12.55 -17.28 10.10
CA ARG A 370 12.84 -17.97 11.36
C ARG A 370 14.34 -18.04 11.57
N GLN A 371 14.80 -17.55 12.71
CA GLN A 371 16.18 -17.75 13.11
C GLN A 371 16.29 -19.10 13.82
N THR A 372 17.14 -19.99 13.31
CA THR A 372 17.49 -21.21 14.04
C THR A 372 18.63 -20.87 15.00
N LEU A 373 18.41 -21.05 16.30
CA LEU A 373 19.36 -20.64 17.34
C LEU A 373 20.63 -21.50 17.34
N LEU A 374 20.55 -22.75 16.89
CA LEU A 374 21.68 -23.67 16.78
C LEU A 374 21.75 -24.33 15.39
N ASP A 375 22.86 -24.11 14.67
CA ASP A 375 23.14 -24.72 13.35
C ASP A 375 24.58 -25.29 13.25
N PHE A 376 25.09 -25.89 14.33
CA PHE A 376 26.49 -26.40 14.38
C PHE A 376 26.60 -27.93 14.53
N SER A 377 27.73 -28.46 14.06
CA SER A 377 28.10 -29.89 13.93
C SER A 377 28.48 -30.61 15.23
N LYS A 378 27.78 -30.37 16.35
CA LYS A 378 27.98 -31.12 17.60
C LYS A 378 26.94 -32.24 17.74
N SER A 379 27.31 -33.36 18.35
CA SER A 379 26.56 -34.63 18.30
C SER A 379 25.45 -34.82 19.35
N THR A 380 25.24 -33.87 20.27
CA THR A 380 24.44 -34.08 21.51
C THR A 380 23.22 -33.16 21.61
N HIS A 381 22.02 -33.68 21.40
CA HIS A 381 20.78 -32.89 21.40
C HIS A 381 20.19 -32.72 22.81
N PHE A 382 18.91 -33.04 23.04
CA PHE A 382 18.33 -33.03 24.37
C PHE A 382 18.93 -34.14 25.23
N SER A 383 19.28 -33.82 26.48
CA SER A 383 19.68 -34.79 27.52
C SER A 383 18.57 -35.04 28.56
N SER A 384 17.74 -34.03 28.80
CA SER A 384 16.54 -34.12 29.65
C SER A 384 15.48 -33.09 29.28
N ILE A 385 14.22 -33.39 29.57
CA ILE A 385 13.05 -32.53 29.37
C ILE A 385 12.14 -32.65 30.59
N THR A 386 11.56 -31.53 31.04
CA THR A 386 10.55 -31.44 32.10
C THR A 386 9.31 -30.74 31.55
N ILE A 387 8.13 -31.25 31.86
CA ILE A 387 6.85 -30.76 31.36
C ILE A 387 5.96 -30.48 32.57
N GLU A 388 5.48 -29.25 32.66
CA GLU A 388 4.57 -28.77 33.68
C GLU A 388 3.24 -28.34 33.03
N ASN A 389 2.13 -28.86 33.56
CA ASN A 389 0.76 -28.48 33.17
C ASN A 389 0.47 -28.58 31.66
N TYR A 390 0.97 -29.60 30.96
CA TYR A 390 0.63 -29.84 29.54
C TYR A 390 -0.22 -31.10 29.38
N LYS A 391 -1.50 -30.93 29.05
CA LYS A 391 -2.47 -32.03 28.91
C LYS A 391 -2.50 -32.93 30.16
N GLN A 392 -2.11 -34.20 30.02
CA GLN A 392 -2.06 -35.20 31.08
C GLN A 392 -0.77 -35.17 31.90
N PHE A 393 0.21 -34.36 31.52
CA PHE A 393 1.45 -34.16 32.27
C PHE A 393 1.28 -32.96 33.21
N GLN A 394 1.29 -33.22 34.51
CA GLN A 394 1.23 -32.17 35.54
C GLN A 394 2.64 -31.74 35.98
N ASP A 395 3.46 -32.71 36.37
CA ASP A 395 4.90 -32.56 36.63
C ASP A 395 5.59 -33.85 36.14
N PHE A 396 6.17 -33.79 34.95
CA PHE A 396 6.74 -34.95 34.27
C PHE A 396 8.17 -34.67 33.85
N SER A 397 9.09 -35.62 34.08
CA SER A 397 10.49 -35.50 33.67
C SER A 397 10.95 -36.74 32.91
N ILE A 398 11.62 -36.52 31.79
CA ILE A 398 12.35 -37.53 31.02
C ILE A 398 13.83 -37.18 31.00
N LYS A 399 14.66 -38.17 31.31
CA LYS A 399 16.13 -38.08 31.38
C LYS A 399 16.76 -39.21 30.57
N ASN A 400 18.08 -39.17 30.39
CA ASN A 400 18.84 -40.20 29.67
C ASN A 400 18.44 -40.30 28.19
N LEU A 401 18.10 -39.15 27.60
CA LEU A 401 17.78 -39.05 26.19
C LEU A 401 19.02 -39.33 25.35
N ASN A 402 18.89 -40.22 24.38
CA ASN A 402 19.94 -40.62 23.44
C ASN A 402 19.59 -40.16 22.02
N ARG A 403 20.36 -40.60 21.01
CA ARG A 403 20.06 -40.34 19.60
C ARG A 403 18.71 -40.91 19.19
N VAL A 404 18.33 -42.08 19.71
CA VAL A 404 17.03 -42.70 19.39
C VAL A 404 16.29 -43.03 20.69
N ASN A 405 15.11 -42.45 20.84
CA ASN A 405 14.28 -42.58 22.03
C ASN A 405 12.96 -43.25 21.64
N LEU A 406 12.77 -44.50 22.03
CA LEU A 406 11.56 -45.28 21.76
C LEU A 406 10.60 -45.15 22.93
N ILE A 407 9.35 -44.82 22.62
CA ILE A 407 8.30 -44.55 23.59
C ILE A 407 7.15 -45.55 23.35
N GLY A 408 7.07 -46.55 24.22
CA GLY A 408 5.96 -47.48 24.34
C GLY A 408 4.96 -47.06 25.43
N GLY A 409 3.83 -47.76 25.47
CA GLY A 409 2.81 -47.62 26.50
C GLY A 409 1.43 -47.93 25.95
N ASP A 410 0.45 -48.06 26.83
CA ASP A 410 -0.94 -48.31 26.45
C ASP A 410 -1.57 -47.15 25.65
N ASN A 411 -2.74 -47.37 25.08
CA ASN A 411 -3.51 -46.30 24.47
C ASN A 411 -3.85 -45.23 25.52
N ASN A 412 -3.79 -43.96 25.12
CA ASN A 412 -4.06 -42.83 26.02
C ASN A 412 -3.07 -42.69 27.21
N SER A 413 -1.85 -43.22 27.09
CA SER A 413 -0.74 -43.02 28.05
C SER A 413 0.05 -41.73 27.84
N GLY A 414 -0.24 -40.98 26.77
CA GLY A 414 0.39 -39.70 26.48
C GLY A 414 1.59 -39.70 25.54
N LYS A 415 1.85 -40.80 24.83
CA LYS A 415 2.88 -40.91 23.77
C LYS A 415 2.89 -39.72 22.79
N SER A 416 1.81 -39.48 22.06
CA SER A 416 1.72 -38.35 21.12
C SER A 416 1.76 -36.99 21.84
N SER A 417 1.25 -36.92 23.08
CA SER A 417 1.34 -35.68 23.88
C SER A 417 2.77 -35.35 24.27
N LEU A 418 3.61 -36.36 24.53
CA LEU A 418 5.03 -36.18 24.80
C LEU A 418 5.76 -35.68 23.55
N LEU A 419 5.49 -36.28 22.38
CA LEU A 419 6.04 -35.78 21.11
C LEU A 419 5.63 -34.32 20.84
N GLU A 420 4.36 -33.96 21.05
CA GLU A 420 3.90 -32.58 20.90
C GLU A 420 4.61 -31.62 21.87
N ALA A 421 4.83 -32.01 23.13
CA ALA A 421 5.57 -31.19 24.09
C ALA A 421 7.03 -30.95 23.65
N ILE A 422 7.69 -31.98 23.12
CA ILE A 422 9.05 -31.85 22.57
C ILE A 422 9.04 -30.93 21.34
N TYR A 423 8.03 -31.05 20.48
CA TYR A 423 7.86 -30.15 19.33
C TYR A 423 7.74 -28.69 19.76
N LEU A 424 6.91 -28.41 20.79
CA LEU A 424 6.73 -27.07 21.36
C LEU A 424 8.03 -26.48 21.90
N LEU A 425 8.82 -27.30 22.59
CA LEU A 425 10.15 -26.89 23.05
C LEU A 425 11.09 -26.56 21.87
N CYS A 426 11.04 -27.30 20.77
CA CYS A 426 11.86 -27.02 19.60
C CYS A 426 11.46 -25.73 18.84
N ILE A 427 10.16 -25.42 18.74
CA ILE A 427 9.68 -24.25 17.99
C ILE A 427 9.78 -22.92 18.76
N GLN A 428 10.10 -22.97 20.05
CA GLN A 428 10.33 -21.77 20.88
C GLN A 428 9.16 -20.76 20.77
N ASN A 429 9.40 -19.51 20.38
CA ASN A 429 8.36 -18.48 20.29
C ASN A 429 7.62 -18.47 18.94
N ASP A 430 7.73 -19.50 18.09
CA ASP A 430 6.96 -19.59 16.84
C ASP A 430 5.48 -19.89 17.10
N ILE A 431 4.72 -18.83 17.36
CA ILE A 431 3.28 -18.90 17.62
C ILE A 431 2.51 -19.41 16.39
N PHE A 432 3.04 -19.26 15.17
CA PHE A 432 2.41 -19.76 13.95
C PHE A 432 2.54 -21.28 13.85
N ALA A 433 3.71 -21.82 14.19
CA ALA A 433 3.91 -23.27 14.31
C ALA A 433 3.03 -23.89 15.42
N PHE A 434 2.81 -23.16 16.52
CA PHE A 434 1.84 -23.54 17.55
C PHE A 434 0.40 -23.61 16.97
N ILE A 435 -0.06 -22.56 16.26
CA ILE A 435 -1.39 -22.57 15.64
C ILE A 435 -1.52 -23.66 14.57
N GLU A 436 -0.47 -23.90 13.78
CA GLU A 436 -0.43 -24.98 12.80
C GLU A 436 -0.58 -26.36 13.46
N MET A 437 0.06 -26.58 14.61
CA MET A 437 -0.15 -27.79 15.41
C MET A 437 -1.62 -27.92 15.85
N GLN A 438 -2.24 -26.84 16.32
CA GLN A 438 -3.68 -26.85 16.68
C GLN A 438 -4.56 -27.11 15.46
N ARG A 439 -4.21 -26.56 14.28
CA ARG A 439 -4.93 -26.77 13.02
C ARG A 439 -4.94 -28.24 12.62
N ARG A 440 -3.75 -28.87 12.64
CA ARG A 440 -3.58 -30.30 12.33
C ARG A 440 -4.37 -31.16 13.30
N ARG A 441 -4.27 -30.87 14.59
CA ARG A 441 -4.97 -31.62 15.64
C ARG A 441 -6.49 -31.48 15.55
N GLY A 442 -6.97 -30.27 15.26
CA GLY A 442 -8.39 -29.98 15.02
C GLY A 442 -8.92 -30.43 13.66
N LYS A 443 -8.06 -30.98 12.78
CA LYS A 443 -8.37 -31.39 11.40
C LYS A 443 -9.02 -30.28 10.56
N PHE A 444 -8.58 -29.04 10.77
CA PHE A 444 -9.05 -27.90 9.99
C PHE A 444 -8.37 -27.88 8.61
N PHE A 445 -9.17 -27.81 7.54
CA PHE A 445 -8.65 -27.72 6.17
C PHE A 445 -7.95 -26.38 5.89
N ASN A 446 -8.50 -25.29 6.43
CA ASN A 446 -7.99 -23.92 6.31
C ASN A 446 -7.54 -23.41 7.68
N ASN A 447 -7.55 -22.09 7.90
CA ASN A 447 -7.21 -21.48 9.19
C ASN A 447 -8.11 -21.94 10.34
N VAL A 448 -7.54 -21.95 11.55
CA VAL A 448 -8.29 -22.25 12.79
C VAL A 448 -9.13 -21.03 13.18
N PRO A 449 -10.45 -21.15 13.40
CA PRO A 449 -11.28 -20.04 13.86
C PRO A 449 -10.83 -19.51 15.22
N SER A 450 -10.82 -18.18 15.40
CA SER A 450 -10.41 -17.53 16.64
C SER A 450 -11.30 -17.89 17.84
N ASN A 451 -12.60 -18.05 17.59
CA ASN A 451 -13.55 -18.58 18.59
C ASN A 451 -13.23 -20.02 19.02
N TRP A 452 -12.69 -20.85 18.12
CA TRP A 452 -12.30 -22.20 18.49
C TRP A 452 -11.02 -22.17 19.34
N LEU A 453 -10.03 -21.36 18.97
CA LEU A 453 -8.79 -21.20 19.73
C LEU A 453 -9.06 -20.68 21.15
N SER A 454 -9.79 -19.58 21.30
CA SER A 454 -10.12 -19.01 22.60
C SER A 454 -10.89 -19.97 23.51
N ASN A 455 -11.72 -20.85 22.94
CA ASN A 455 -12.49 -21.82 23.72
C ASN A 455 -11.72 -23.08 24.11
N ASN A 456 -10.78 -23.54 23.26
CA ASN A 456 -10.11 -24.83 23.43
C ASN A 456 -8.65 -24.72 23.88
N VAL A 457 -8.02 -23.56 23.68
CA VAL A 457 -6.64 -23.29 24.08
C VAL A 457 -6.71 -22.37 25.30
N LYS A 458 -6.83 -22.96 26.50
CA LYS A 458 -6.92 -22.24 27.79
C LYS A 458 -5.88 -22.67 28.81
N GLN A 459 -5.15 -23.74 28.52
CA GLN A 459 -4.18 -24.31 29.45
C GLN A 459 -2.87 -23.54 29.38
N GLU A 460 -2.36 -23.13 30.55
CA GLU A 460 -0.99 -22.66 30.69
C GLU A 460 -0.06 -23.87 30.85
N TYR A 461 1.09 -23.84 30.19
CA TYR A 461 2.09 -24.89 30.31
C TYR A 461 3.49 -24.30 30.33
N LYS A 462 4.40 -25.05 30.95
CA LYS A 462 5.83 -24.76 30.93
C LYS A 462 6.59 -26.03 30.58
N ILE A 463 7.47 -25.94 29.59
CA ILE A 463 8.32 -27.05 29.17
C ILE A 463 9.75 -26.55 29.24
N ASN A 464 10.60 -27.25 29.97
CA ASN A 464 12.03 -26.96 30.05
C ASN A 464 12.83 -28.15 29.53
N GLY A 465 14.04 -27.90 29.06
CA GLY A 465 14.96 -28.96 28.69
C GLY A 465 16.40 -28.49 28.74
N VAL A 466 17.29 -29.46 28.57
CA VAL A 466 18.73 -29.23 28.44
C VAL A 466 19.13 -29.71 27.06
N PHE A 467 19.51 -28.77 26.19
CA PHE A 467 19.89 -29.02 24.80
C PHE A 467 21.33 -28.54 24.60
N PHE A 468 22.25 -29.45 24.27
CA PHE A 468 23.70 -29.15 24.26
C PHE A 468 24.22 -28.53 25.57
N ASP A 469 23.77 -29.03 26.74
CA ASP A 469 24.07 -28.49 28.07
C ASP A 469 23.58 -27.05 28.33
N ILE A 470 22.79 -26.49 27.41
CA ILE A 470 22.15 -25.18 27.54
C ILE A 470 20.72 -25.40 27.99
N ASN A 471 20.30 -24.63 29.00
CA ASN A 471 18.91 -24.62 29.43
C ASN A 471 18.05 -23.91 28.38
N VAL A 472 16.95 -24.56 28.04
CA VAL A 472 15.96 -24.04 27.11
C VAL A 472 14.58 -24.18 27.74
N ASP A 473 13.74 -23.16 27.57
CA ASP A 473 12.37 -23.19 28.03
C ASP A 473 11.37 -22.70 26.99
N ASN A 474 10.13 -23.12 27.18
CA ASN A 474 8.96 -22.72 26.44
C ASN A 474 7.79 -22.61 27.41
N TYR A 475 7.21 -21.42 27.49
CA TYR A 475 6.10 -21.11 28.37
C TYR A 475 4.95 -20.49 27.57
N PHE A 476 3.77 -21.05 27.74
CA PHE A 476 2.56 -20.57 27.07
C PHE A 476 1.49 -20.24 28.10
N HIS A 477 0.82 -19.13 27.87
CA HIS A 477 -0.34 -18.73 28.66
C HIS A 477 -1.32 -17.92 27.83
N VAL A 478 -2.52 -17.76 28.36
CA VAL A 478 -3.62 -17.05 27.73
C VAL A 478 -4.13 -16.00 28.70
N GLU A 479 -4.11 -14.74 28.29
CA GLU A 479 -4.52 -13.62 29.15
C GLU A 479 -5.39 -12.63 28.36
N GLN A 480 -6.31 -11.97 29.08
CA GLN A 480 -7.00 -10.78 28.58
C GLN A 480 -6.12 -9.55 28.76
N GLU A 481 -5.73 -8.90 27.66
CA GLU A 481 -4.88 -7.72 27.72
C GLU A 481 -5.60 -6.54 28.40
N LYS A 482 -4.95 -5.98 29.43
CA LYS A 482 -5.42 -4.80 30.17
C LYS A 482 -5.15 -3.48 29.44
N ASP A 483 -4.27 -3.50 28.45
CA ASP A 483 -3.89 -2.33 27.64
C ASP A 483 -5.12 -1.69 26.98
N GLU A 484 -5.26 -0.36 27.04
CA GLU A 484 -6.36 0.40 26.43
C GLU A 484 -5.98 1.01 25.06
N ASN A 485 -4.73 0.81 24.60
CA ASN A 485 -4.20 1.43 23.37
C ASN A 485 -4.61 0.74 22.06
N PHE A 486 -5.61 -0.16 22.07
CA PHE A 486 -6.13 -0.79 20.86
C PHE A 486 -7.65 -0.98 20.94
N ASP A 487 -8.30 -1.06 19.78
CA ASP A 487 -9.73 -1.31 19.68
C ASP A 487 -10.05 -2.74 20.15
N LYS A 488 -10.89 -2.84 21.19
CA LYS A 488 -11.33 -4.13 21.77
C LYS A 488 -12.66 -4.61 21.20
N THR A 489 -13.20 -3.96 20.17
CA THR A 489 -14.36 -4.46 19.44
C THR A 489 -14.05 -5.87 18.92
N ASP A 490 -14.94 -6.82 19.19
CA ASP A 490 -14.79 -8.25 18.85
C ASP A 490 -13.53 -8.95 19.43
N TYR A 491 -12.83 -8.36 20.40
CA TYR A 491 -11.66 -8.97 21.03
C TYR A 491 -12.06 -10.15 21.93
N LEU A 492 -11.37 -11.28 21.76
CA LEU A 492 -11.65 -12.52 22.48
C LEU A 492 -10.66 -12.76 23.61
N THR A 493 -9.36 -12.78 23.33
CA THR A 493 -8.26 -13.06 24.27
C THR A 493 -6.91 -12.92 23.56
N THR A 494 -5.79 -12.97 24.29
CA THR A 494 -4.44 -13.01 23.73
C THR A 494 -3.72 -14.28 24.13
N LEU A 495 -3.13 -14.94 23.14
CA LEU A 495 -2.23 -16.08 23.34
C LEU A 495 -0.80 -15.56 23.44
N PHE A 496 -0.05 -16.01 24.45
CA PHE A 496 1.35 -15.63 24.64
C PHE A 496 2.22 -16.86 24.60
N LEU A 497 3.29 -16.80 23.81
CA LEU A 497 4.32 -17.83 23.72
C LEU A 497 5.67 -17.20 24.01
N LYS A 498 6.20 -17.51 25.18
CA LYS A 498 7.51 -17.07 25.68
C LYS A 498 8.48 -18.23 25.59
N ALA A 499 9.72 -17.95 25.27
CA ALA A 499 10.78 -18.94 25.22
C ALA A 499 12.08 -18.32 25.72
N SER A 500 12.96 -19.16 26.23
CA SER A 500 14.32 -18.73 26.57
C SER A 500 15.35 -19.76 26.12
N PHE A 501 16.49 -19.25 25.67
CA PHE A 501 17.64 -20.02 25.25
C PHE A 501 18.90 -19.30 25.72
N ASP A 502 19.74 -19.98 26.50
CA ASP A 502 20.97 -19.40 27.08
C ASP A 502 20.73 -18.08 27.84
N ASN A 503 19.59 -17.99 28.54
CA ASN A 503 19.10 -16.79 29.24
C ASN A 503 18.65 -15.62 28.33
N ASP A 504 18.68 -15.78 27.01
CA ASP A 504 18.05 -14.84 26.08
C ASP A 504 16.56 -15.15 25.95
N TYR A 505 15.73 -14.13 26.11
CA TYR A 505 14.28 -14.27 26.07
C TYR A 505 13.71 -13.85 24.71
N SER A 506 12.79 -14.66 24.20
CA SER A 506 11.94 -14.30 23.06
C SER A 506 10.46 -14.46 23.41
N GLU A 507 9.64 -13.60 22.83
CA GLU A 507 8.20 -13.61 23.02
C GLU A 507 7.49 -13.34 21.71
N SER A 508 6.40 -14.07 21.52
CA SER A 508 5.39 -13.79 20.50
C SER A 508 4.03 -13.80 21.15
N LYS A 509 3.17 -12.86 20.79
CA LYS A 509 1.77 -12.85 21.20
C LYS A 509 0.84 -12.78 20.01
N MET A 510 -0.34 -13.37 20.14
CA MET A 510 -1.39 -13.36 19.12
C MET A 510 -2.72 -12.96 19.76
N ARG A 511 -3.19 -11.76 19.43
CA ARG A 511 -4.52 -11.27 19.79
C ARG A 511 -5.55 -11.94 18.91
N LEU A 512 -6.56 -12.53 19.54
CA LEU A 512 -7.67 -13.18 18.85
C LEU A 512 -8.88 -12.25 18.87
N PHE A 513 -9.46 -12.01 17.70
CA PHE A 513 -10.73 -11.32 17.51
C PHE A 513 -11.74 -12.30 16.90
N GLU A 514 -13.05 -12.04 16.98
CA GLU A 514 -14.07 -12.96 16.44
C GLU A 514 -13.81 -13.35 14.98
N LYS A 515 -13.38 -12.38 14.16
CA LYS A 515 -13.17 -12.54 12.72
C LYS A 515 -11.71 -12.50 12.29
N ASP A 516 -10.79 -12.21 13.20
CA ASP A 516 -9.40 -11.92 12.85
C ASP A 516 -8.38 -12.35 13.92
N LYS A 517 -7.09 -12.26 13.61
CA LYS A 517 -5.95 -12.51 14.51
C LYS A 517 -4.82 -11.54 14.21
N GLN A 518 -4.30 -10.89 15.24
CA GLN A 518 -3.15 -9.98 15.12
C GLN A 518 -1.95 -10.55 15.88
N SER A 519 -0.81 -10.69 15.20
CA SER A 519 0.39 -11.29 15.78
C SER A 519 1.46 -10.24 16.03
N TYR A 520 2.18 -10.34 17.15
CA TYR A 520 3.24 -9.41 17.53
C TYR A 520 4.44 -10.20 18.01
N PHE A 521 5.59 -9.95 17.40
CA PHE A 521 6.87 -10.56 17.75
C PHE A 521 8.01 -9.65 17.28
N LYS A 522 9.15 -9.69 17.96
CA LYS A 522 10.37 -9.00 17.49
C LYS A 522 11.12 -9.83 16.45
N GLN A 523 11.23 -11.12 16.73
CA GLN A 523 11.90 -12.11 15.89
C GLN A 523 11.30 -13.48 16.26
N ILE A 524 11.03 -14.32 15.26
CA ILE A 524 10.68 -15.72 15.51
C ILE A 524 11.96 -16.55 15.55
N ASN A 525 12.18 -17.20 16.69
CA ASN A 525 13.29 -18.11 16.92
C ASN A 525 12.77 -19.54 16.98
N ASN A 526 13.55 -20.48 16.44
CA ASN A 526 13.40 -21.91 16.69
C ASN A 526 14.71 -22.42 17.28
N LEU A 527 14.64 -23.38 18.21
CA LEU A 527 15.83 -23.97 18.82
C LEU A 527 16.72 -24.67 17.79
N CYS A 528 16.10 -25.54 17.00
CA CYS A 528 16.73 -26.34 15.96
C CYS A 528 15.72 -26.63 14.84
N HIS A 529 16.18 -27.28 13.76
CA HIS A 529 15.25 -27.84 12.79
C HIS A 529 14.44 -28.99 13.43
N VAL A 530 13.12 -28.94 13.30
CA VAL A 530 12.23 -29.97 13.83
C VAL A 530 11.17 -30.36 12.81
N ARG A 531 10.84 -31.66 12.74
CA ARG A 531 9.69 -32.17 11.98
C ARG A 531 8.91 -33.20 12.79
N TYR A 532 7.61 -33.22 12.56
CA TYR A 532 6.66 -34.14 13.18
C TYR A 532 5.99 -34.96 12.08
N SER A 533 6.10 -36.29 12.15
CA SER A 533 5.50 -37.22 11.20
C SER A 533 4.51 -38.13 11.91
N SER A 534 3.22 -37.98 11.62
CA SER A 534 2.16 -38.89 12.07
C SER A 534 1.39 -39.43 10.86
N PRO A 535 0.85 -40.65 10.91
CA PRO A 535 0.00 -41.18 9.85
C PRO A 535 -1.31 -40.40 9.68
N PHE A 536 -1.73 -39.63 10.70
CA PHE A 536 -2.98 -38.86 10.68
C PHE A 536 -2.76 -37.37 10.40
N SER A 537 -1.51 -36.93 10.28
CA SER A 537 -1.17 -35.58 9.87
C SER A 537 -0.82 -35.58 8.39
N ILE A 538 -1.61 -34.88 7.58
CA ILE A 538 -1.20 -34.55 6.21
C ILE A 538 0.02 -33.64 6.33
N HIS A 539 1.21 -34.16 6.01
CA HIS A 539 2.36 -33.28 5.76
C HIS A 539 1.94 -32.25 4.72
N SER A 540 2.26 -30.97 4.92
CA SER A 540 2.00 -30.01 3.86
C SER A 540 2.73 -30.51 2.60
N ARG A 541 2.07 -30.52 1.45
CA ARG A 541 2.66 -31.06 0.21
C ARG A 541 4.02 -30.41 -0.05
N GLU A 542 4.11 -29.14 0.31
CA GLU A 542 5.30 -28.31 0.19
C GLU A 542 6.43 -28.72 1.15
N ASP A 543 6.14 -29.20 2.36
CA ASP A 543 7.17 -29.76 3.25
C ASP A 543 7.82 -31.00 2.63
N LEU A 544 7.03 -31.87 1.99
CA LEU A 544 7.54 -33.07 1.32
C LEU A 544 8.36 -32.72 0.08
N PHE A 545 7.93 -31.74 -0.71
CA PHE A 545 8.67 -31.28 -1.89
C PHE A 545 10.01 -30.66 -1.50
N ARG A 546 10.03 -29.81 -0.48
CA ARG A 546 11.28 -29.26 0.07
C ARG A 546 12.18 -30.37 0.62
N SER A 547 11.60 -31.39 1.24
CA SER A 547 12.36 -32.54 1.75
C SER A 547 12.99 -33.36 0.63
N HIS A 548 12.29 -33.49 -0.49
CA HIS A 548 12.81 -34.12 -1.70
C HIS A 548 13.95 -33.30 -2.32
N GLU A 549 13.75 -32.01 -2.55
CA GLU A 549 14.81 -31.10 -3.04
C GLU A 549 16.05 -31.17 -2.14
N LYS A 550 15.85 -31.11 -0.82
CA LYS A 550 16.96 -31.19 0.13
C LYS A 550 17.69 -32.53 0.07
N SER A 551 16.96 -33.63 -0.10
CA SER A 551 17.54 -34.97 -0.24
C SER A 551 18.34 -35.13 -1.53
N ILE A 552 17.97 -34.43 -2.60
CA ILE A 552 18.78 -34.34 -3.83
C ILE A 552 20.07 -33.55 -3.54
N GLU A 553 19.97 -32.37 -2.92
CA GLU A 553 21.13 -31.53 -2.57
C GLU A 553 22.14 -32.29 -1.70
N THR A 554 21.66 -33.06 -0.73
CA THR A 554 22.50 -33.84 0.18
C THR A 554 22.90 -35.21 -0.37
N LYS A 555 22.46 -35.57 -1.59
CA LYS A 555 22.68 -36.87 -2.25
C LYS A 555 22.16 -38.08 -1.46
N SER A 556 21.27 -37.87 -0.50
CA SER A 556 20.64 -38.95 0.25
C SER A 556 19.48 -39.59 -0.52
N ILE A 557 18.96 -38.92 -1.54
CA ILE A 557 17.88 -39.49 -2.38
C ILE A 557 18.29 -40.83 -3.01
N ASP A 558 19.54 -40.97 -3.48
CA ASP A 558 20.03 -42.22 -4.06
C ASP A 558 20.06 -43.35 -3.03
N LYS A 559 20.45 -43.03 -1.79
CA LYS A 559 20.45 -43.96 -0.66
C LYS A 559 19.02 -44.39 -0.31
N ILE A 560 18.06 -43.47 -0.29
CA ILE A 560 16.62 -43.74 -0.07
C ILE A 560 16.07 -44.65 -1.18
N LEU A 561 16.32 -44.31 -2.45
CA LEU A 561 15.87 -45.13 -3.59
C LEU A 561 16.52 -46.51 -3.58
N SER A 562 17.79 -46.62 -3.19
CA SER A 562 18.47 -47.91 -3.05
C SER A 562 17.84 -48.79 -1.97
N PHE A 563 17.42 -48.20 -0.85
CA PHE A 563 16.70 -48.91 0.20
C PHE A 563 15.35 -49.42 -0.30
N ILE A 564 14.57 -48.55 -0.93
CA ILE A 564 13.26 -48.90 -1.51
C ILE A 564 13.42 -50.03 -2.52
N ARG A 565 14.40 -49.94 -3.44
CA ARG A 565 14.64 -50.98 -4.46
C ARG A 565 15.05 -52.32 -3.87
N ASN A 566 15.89 -52.32 -2.84
CA ASN A 566 16.44 -53.55 -2.29
C ASN A 566 15.44 -54.29 -1.39
N TYR A 567 14.62 -53.56 -0.64
CA TYR A 567 13.80 -54.13 0.43
C TYR A 567 12.30 -54.00 0.20
N VAL A 568 11.82 -53.00 -0.55
CA VAL A 568 10.38 -52.75 -0.73
C VAL A 568 9.91 -53.27 -2.09
N ASP A 569 10.47 -52.76 -3.18
CA ASP A 569 10.10 -53.15 -4.54
C ASP A 569 11.27 -52.98 -5.52
N LYS A 570 11.74 -54.10 -6.08
CA LYS A 570 12.90 -54.16 -6.98
C LYS A 570 12.66 -53.49 -8.33
N GLY A 571 11.40 -53.35 -8.76
CA GLY A 571 11.08 -52.73 -10.04
C GLY A 571 11.16 -51.21 -10.00
N ILE A 572 11.27 -50.59 -8.82
CA ILE A 572 11.36 -49.13 -8.69
C ILE A 572 12.76 -48.63 -9.08
N GLU A 573 12.79 -47.87 -10.17
CA GLU A 573 14.01 -47.28 -10.71
C GLU A 573 14.24 -45.88 -10.13
N LYS A 574 13.22 -45.02 -10.16
CA LYS A 574 13.27 -43.63 -9.68
C LYS A 574 11.95 -43.16 -9.13
N ILE A 575 12.00 -42.14 -8.26
CA ILE A 575 10.85 -41.38 -7.81
C ILE A 575 11.22 -39.91 -7.99
N ASP A 576 10.55 -39.21 -8.92
CA ASP A 576 10.85 -37.83 -9.29
C ASP A 576 9.69 -36.90 -8.96
N LEU A 577 10.00 -35.70 -8.46
CA LEU A 577 9.04 -34.62 -8.30
C LEU A 577 8.82 -33.93 -9.65
N VAL A 578 7.57 -33.90 -10.12
CA VAL A 578 7.20 -33.30 -11.41
C VAL A 578 6.01 -32.35 -11.27
N GLY A 579 5.83 -31.48 -12.27
CA GLY A 579 4.72 -30.52 -12.32
C GLY A 579 5.06 -29.16 -11.70
N GLU A 580 4.11 -28.23 -11.80
CA GLU A 580 4.22 -26.87 -11.25
C GLU A 580 2.92 -26.50 -10.51
N GLY A 581 3.05 -25.67 -9.47
CA GLY A 581 1.92 -25.21 -8.65
C GLY A 581 1.13 -26.38 -8.05
N ASP A 582 -0.20 -26.34 -8.18
CA ASP A 582 -1.12 -27.32 -7.59
C ASP A 582 -1.00 -28.73 -8.21
N LEU A 583 -0.30 -28.87 -9.33
CA LEU A 583 -0.09 -30.14 -10.03
C LEU A 583 1.23 -30.83 -9.65
N GLN A 584 2.00 -30.27 -8.71
CA GLN A 584 3.21 -30.92 -8.21
C GLN A 584 2.89 -32.27 -7.56
N ARG A 585 3.61 -33.31 -7.98
CA ARG A 585 3.42 -34.70 -7.53
C ARG A 585 4.67 -35.54 -7.74
N PHE A 586 4.74 -36.69 -7.06
CA PHE A 586 5.80 -37.67 -7.26
C PHE A 586 5.38 -38.71 -8.29
N LEU A 587 6.17 -38.88 -9.35
CA LEU A 587 6.02 -39.98 -10.30
C LEU A 587 7.09 -41.03 -10.06
N VAL A 588 6.71 -42.30 -10.19
CA VAL A 588 7.58 -43.45 -10.04
C VAL A 588 7.88 -44.01 -11.43
N THR A 589 9.16 -44.10 -11.77
CA THR A 589 9.64 -44.90 -12.90
C THR A 589 9.82 -46.33 -12.42
N HIS A 590 9.10 -47.26 -13.03
CA HIS A 590 9.08 -48.68 -12.65
C HIS A 590 9.37 -49.55 -13.87
N SER A 591 10.18 -50.59 -13.71
CA SER A 591 10.64 -51.43 -14.82
C SER A 591 9.54 -52.20 -15.55
N GLU A 592 8.39 -52.40 -14.91
CA GLU A 592 7.23 -53.12 -15.47
C GLU A 592 6.19 -52.20 -16.13
N TYR A 593 6.32 -50.88 -16.01
CA TYR A 593 5.37 -49.92 -16.58
C TYR A 593 5.97 -49.19 -17.78
N ASN A 594 5.16 -48.99 -18.82
CA ASN A 594 5.59 -48.29 -20.04
C ASN A 594 5.76 -46.77 -19.81
N GLU A 595 5.10 -46.21 -18.80
CA GLU A 595 5.13 -44.80 -18.44
C GLU A 595 5.29 -44.65 -16.93
N ALA A 596 5.81 -43.51 -16.49
CA ALA A 596 5.90 -43.18 -15.07
C ALA A 596 4.49 -42.95 -14.51
N VAL A 597 4.21 -43.54 -13.35
CA VAL A 597 2.88 -43.48 -12.71
C VAL A 597 2.94 -42.72 -11.39
N ASP A 598 1.82 -42.16 -10.96
CA ASP A 598 1.77 -41.43 -9.68
C ASP A 598 2.10 -42.36 -8.51
N ILE A 599 2.89 -41.89 -7.55
CA ILE A 599 3.24 -42.63 -6.32
C ILE A 599 2.00 -43.12 -5.58
N THR A 600 0.84 -42.46 -5.72
CA THR A 600 -0.42 -42.91 -5.14
C THR A 600 -0.93 -44.25 -5.69
N HIS A 601 -0.38 -44.75 -6.80
CA HIS A 601 -0.67 -46.09 -7.32
C HIS A 601 0.06 -47.19 -6.53
N PHE A 602 1.06 -46.84 -5.72
CA PHE A 602 1.79 -47.75 -4.86
C PHE A 602 1.20 -47.76 -3.44
N GLY A 603 1.38 -48.87 -2.72
CA GLY A 603 0.84 -49.03 -1.38
C GLY A 603 1.36 -48.01 -0.37
N ASP A 604 0.53 -47.69 0.64
CA ASP A 604 0.82 -46.67 1.67
C ASP A 604 2.13 -46.92 2.42
N GLY A 605 2.56 -48.17 2.56
CA GLY A 605 3.85 -48.51 3.19
C GLY A 605 5.06 -47.92 2.46
N LEU A 606 5.07 -47.98 1.13
CA LEU A 606 6.12 -47.34 0.32
C LEU A 606 6.07 -45.83 0.48
N GLN A 607 4.88 -45.25 0.37
CA GLN A 607 4.69 -43.81 0.51
C GLN A 607 5.16 -43.33 1.89
N ARG A 608 4.85 -44.08 2.96
CA ARG A 608 5.25 -43.77 4.33
C ARG A 608 6.77 -43.86 4.52
N ILE A 609 7.41 -44.92 4.02
CA ILE A 609 8.87 -45.08 4.05
C ILE A 609 9.54 -43.92 3.31
N PHE A 610 9.10 -43.60 2.10
CA PHE A 610 9.63 -42.51 1.31
C PHE A 610 9.47 -41.17 2.04
N GLN A 611 8.26 -40.85 2.50
CA GLN A 611 7.99 -39.60 3.23
C GLN A 611 8.84 -39.46 4.49
N ILE A 612 8.92 -40.47 5.36
CA ILE A 612 9.72 -40.40 6.60
C ILE A 612 11.20 -40.19 6.28
N THR A 613 11.73 -40.93 5.31
CA THR A 613 13.17 -40.90 5.00
C THR A 613 13.61 -39.58 4.36
N LEU A 614 12.75 -38.91 3.58
CA LEU A 614 13.02 -37.57 3.05
C LEU A 614 13.18 -36.51 4.15
N LEU A 615 12.48 -36.64 5.28
CA LEU A 615 12.49 -35.62 6.34
C LEU A 615 13.90 -35.42 6.93
N PHE A 616 14.72 -36.47 6.99
CA PHE A 616 16.06 -36.43 7.60
C PHE A 616 16.95 -35.33 7.02
N ALA A 617 16.90 -35.13 5.70
CA ALA A 617 17.71 -34.10 5.05
C ALA A 617 17.32 -32.67 5.49
N THR A 618 16.05 -32.45 5.84
CA THR A 618 15.53 -31.14 6.29
C THR A 618 15.74 -30.87 7.78
N VAL A 619 15.87 -31.92 8.58
CA VAL A 619 16.08 -31.82 10.04
C VAL A 619 17.52 -32.05 10.45
N LYS A 620 18.47 -31.91 9.52
CA LYS A 620 19.90 -32.05 9.81
C LYS A 620 20.28 -31.22 11.05
N ASN A 621 21.05 -31.80 11.97
CA ASN A 621 21.42 -31.21 13.27
C ASN A 621 20.22 -30.90 14.19
N GLY A 622 19.11 -31.61 14.05
CA GLY A 622 17.85 -31.30 14.70
C GLY A 622 17.10 -32.50 15.26
N VAL A 623 15.78 -32.36 15.38
CA VAL A 623 14.91 -33.34 16.03
C VAL A 623 13.85 -33.85 15.06
N LEU A 624 13.68 -35.17 14.98
CA LEU A 624 12.59 -35.79 14.23
C LEU A 624 11.68 -36.59 15.16
N LEU A 625 10.41 -36.22 15.13
CA LEU A 625 9.36 -36.82 15.94
C LEU A 625 8.52 -37.72 15.03
N ILE A 626 8.48 -39.01 15.30
CA ILE A 626 7.75 -39.99 14.48
C ILE A 626 6.70 -40.65 15.36
N ASP A 627 5.44 -40.32 15.09
CA ASP A 627 4.30 -40.95 15.73
C ASP A 627 3.91 -42.19 14.91
N GLU A 628 3.67 -43.31 15.59
CA GLU A 628 3.23 -44.58 14.99
C GLU A 628 4.08 -44.99 13.77
N ILE A 629 5.38 -45.23 14.02
CA ILE A 629 6.33 -45.50 12.94
C ILE A 629 5.98 -46.75 12.13
N GLU A 630 5.35 -47.74 12.74
CA GLU A 630 4.96 -49.01 12.13
C GLU A 630 3.80 -48.89 11.14
N ASN A 631 3.03 -47.80 11.18
CA ASN A 631 1.76 -47.74 10.47
C ASN A 631 1.95 -47.89 8.95
N ALA A 632 1.14 -48.76 8.34
CA ALA A 632 1.19 -49.17 6.93
C ALA A 632 2.48 -49.91 6.48
N ILE A 633 3.44 -50.18 7.36
CA ILE A 633 4.68 -50.91 7.04
C ILE A 633 4.51 -52.39 7.39
N HIS A 634 4.80 -53.28 6.44
CA HIS A 634 4.77 -54.72 6.67
C HIS A 634 5.88 -55.15 7.64
N HIS A 635 5.57 -56.06 8.56
CA HIS A 635 6.47 -56.44 9.66
C HIS A 635 7.83 -56.99 9.20
N ASP A 636 7.87 -57.69 8.06
CA ASP A 636 9.12 -58.19 7.45
C ASP A 636 10.13 -57.07 7.13
N LEU A 637 9.66 -55.83 6.95
CA LEU A 637 10.51 -54.68 6.67
C LEU A 637 11.08 -54.02 7.92
N PHE A 638 10.52 -54.27 9.11
CA PHE A 638 10.88 -53.53 10.32
C PHE A 638 12.37 -53.57 10.63
N LYS A 639 13.01 -54.75 10.52
CA LYS A 639 14.45 -54.88 10.79
C LYS A 639 15.31 -54.03 9.85
N ASN A 640 15.01 -54.05 8.55
CA ASN A 640 15.77 -53.27 7.57
C ASN A 640 15.45 -51.77 7.68
N PHE A 641 14.19 -51.41 7.92
CA PHE A 641 13.75 -50.03 8.02
C PHE A 641 14.28 -49.34 9.28
N THR A 642 14.23 -50.00 10.44
CA THR A 642 14.79 -49.46 11.69
C THR A 642 16.29 -49.27 11.63
N ARG A 643 17.01 -50.20 11.00
CA ARG A 643 18.44 -49.99 10.69
C ARG A 643 18.66 -48.75 9.83
N PHE A 644 17.86 -48.62 8.76
CA PHE A 644 18.02 -47.54 7.80
C PHE A 644 17.78 -46.15 8.41
N ILE A 645 16.76 -46.00 9.25
CA ILE A 645 16.49 -44.73 9.93
C ILE A 645 17.55 -44.40 11.00
N GLU A 646 18.14 -45.41 11.66
CA GLU A 646 19.28 -45.20 12.56
C GLU A 646 20.50 -44.70 11.79
N ASP A 647 20.81 -45.32 10.64
CA ASP A 647 21.91 -44.91 9.78
C ASP A 647 21.72 -43.46 9.28
N LEU A 648 20.48 -43.09 8.92
CA LEU A 648 20.14 -41.70 8.55
C LEU A 648 20.23 -40.75 9.75
N ALA A 649 19.83 -41.16 10.95
CA ALA A 649 19.92 -40.35 12.16
C ALA A 649 21.37 -40.07 12.56
N GLU A 650 22.27 -41.01 12.34
CA GLU A 650 23.70 -40.82 12.52
C GLU A 650 24.27 -39.87 11.45
N GLU A 651 23.97 -40.14 10.17
CA GLU A 651 24.47 -39.37 9.02
C GLU A 651 24.05 -37.88 9.07
N PHE A 652 22.78 -37.61 9.36
CA PHE A 652 22.23 -36.26 9.42
C PHE A 652 22.35 -35.61 10.79
N ASN A 653 22.94 -36.30 11.76
CA ASN A 653 23.01 -35.87 13.15
C ASN A 653 21.62 -35.45 13.69
N VAL A 654 20.66 -36.38 13.69
CA VAL A 654 19.27 -36.15 14.12
C VAL A 654 18.98 -36.92 15.40
N GLN A 655 18.30 -36.28 16.36
CA GLN A 655 17.71 -36.98 17.50
C GLN A 655 16.28 -37.42 17.18
N LEU A 656 16.02 -38.73 17.31
CA LEU A 656 14.73 -39.36 17.07
C LEU A 656 13.95 -39.53 18.36
N PHE A 657 12.66 -39.19 18.31
CA PHE A 657 11.66 -39.61 19.29
C PHE A 657 10.55 -40.33 18.56
N ILE A 658 10.39 -41.61 18.87
CA ILE A 658 9.55 -42.52 18.11
C ILE A 658 8.54 -43.16 19.04
N THR A 659 7.27 -43.15 18.63
CA THR A 659 6.22 -43.93 19.29
C THR A 659 5.88 -45.14 18.44
N SER A 660 5.49 -46.24 19.09
CA SER A 660 4.98 -47.41 18.41
C SER A 660 3.98 -48.17 19.28
N HIS A 661 2.96 -48.72 18.64
CA HIS A 661 2.02 -49.67 19.22
C HIS A 661 2.38 -51.12 18.86
N SER A 662 3.41 -51.38 18.05
CA SER A 662 3.83 -52.73 17.66
C SER A 662 5.04 -53.19 18.48
N LYS A 663 4.89 -54.33 19.17
CA LYS A 663 6.01 -54.99 19.86
C LYS A 663 7.08 -55.42 18.86
N GLU A 664 6.67 -55.94 17.71
CA GLU A 664 7.55 -56.40 16.65
C GLU A 664 8.39 -55.24 16.10
N CYS A 665 7.77 -54.08 15.89
CA CYS A 665 8.49 -52.87 15.46
C CYS A 665 9.48 -52.39 16.52
N ILE A 666 9.07 -52.29 17.79
CA ILE A 666 9.95 -51.90 18.89
C ILE A 666 11.14 -52.87 19.01
N ASN A 667 10.87 -54.18 19.01
CA ASN A 667 11.91 -55.20 19.12
C ASN A 667 12.91 -55.12 17.96
N SER A 668 12.44 -54.75 16.75
CA SER A 668 13.31 -54.65 15.59
C SER A 668 14.41 -53.59 15.75
N PHE A 669 14.20 -52.50 16.48
CA PHE A 669 15.26 -51.55 16.80
C PHE A 669 16.40 -52.16 17.62
N PHE A 670 16.09 -53.14 18.48
CA PHE A 670 17.08 -53.78 19.35
C PHE A 670 17.75 -55.02 18.72
N ASP A 671 17.24 -55.49 17.59
CA ASP A 671 17.75 -56.63 16.81
C ASP A 671 17.86 -56.29 15.31
N ASN A 672 18.27 -55.08 14.94
CA ASN A 672 18.51 -54.73 13.53
C ASN A 672 19.99 -54.87 13.10
N GLY A 673 20.87 -55.21 14.04
CA GLY A 673 22.30 -55.40 13.81
C GLY A 673 23.17 -54.18 14.17
N ASN A 674 22.56 -53.04 14.51
CA ASN A 674 23.28 -51.88 15.04
C ASN A 674 23.57 -52.02 16.55
N LYS A 675 24.43 -51.15 17.08
CA LYS A 675 24.73 -51.12 18.52
C LYS A 675 23.60 -50.42 19.27
N ASN A 676 23.14 -51.05 20.35
CA ASN A 676 22.03 -50.53 21.17
C ASN A 676 22.44 -49.42 22.16
N THR A 677 23.69 -48.95 22.13
CA THR A 677 24.22 -47.91 23.05
C THR A 677 23.57 -46.53 22.85
N ASN A 678 23.03 -46.28 21.66
CA ASN A 678 22.38 -45.02 21.30
C ASN A 678 20.85 -45.07 21.41
N LEU A 679 20.30 -46.16 21.98
CA LEU A 679 18.87 -46.38 22.14
C LEU A 679 18.47 -46.15 23.61
N SER A 680 17.35 -45.46 23.79
CA SER A 680 16.65 -45.36 25.08
C SER A 680 15.24 -45.91 24.94
N ALA A 681 14.84 -46.80 25.85
CA ALA A 681 13.52 -47.42 25.86
C ALA A 681 12.69 -46.85 27.02
N TYR A 682 11.55 -46.26 26.69
CA TYR A 682 10.63 -45.64 27.64
C TYR A 682 9.25 -46.28 27.58
N SER A 683 8.69 -46.64 28.72
CA SER A 683 7.29 -47.07 28.86
C SER A 683 6.51 -46.01 29.63
N LEU A 684 5.44 -45.49 29.02
CA LEU A 684 4.49 -44.57 29.66
C LEU A 684 3.32 -45.36 30.22
N ILE A 685 3.13 -45.28 31.54
CA ILE A 685 2.10 -46.03 32.26
C ILE A 685 1.18 -45.04 32.97
N ASN A 686 -0.12 -45.16 32.73
CA ASN A 686 -1.11 -44.37 33.44
C ASN A 686 -1.54 -45.11 34.72
N LYS A 687 -1.16 -44.56 35.88
CA LYS A 687 -1.63 -45.04 37.19
C LYS A 687 -2.56 -44.02 37.81
N ASN A 688 -3.85 -44.34 37.85
CA ASN A 688 -4.88 -43.52 38.50
C ASN A 688 -4.95 -42.05 38.02
N GLY A 689 -4.60 -41.80 36.75
CA GLY A 689 -4.62 -40.46 36.16
C GLY A 689 -3.27 -39.74 36.17
N GLU A 690 -2.25 -40.30 36.84
CA GLU A 690 -0.86 -39.82 36.78
C GLU A 690 -0.05 -40.67 35.79
N ILE A 691 0.76 -40.01 34.96
CA ILE A 691 1.64 -40.69 34.01
C ILE A 691 2.99 -40.93 34.66
N GLU A 692 3.33 -42.20 34.87
CA GLU A 692 4.65 -42.65 35.28
C GLU A 692 5.51 -43.02 34.06
N LEU A 693 6.81 -42.71 34.12
CA LEU A 693 7.79 -43.08 33.12
C LEU A 693 8.71 -44.18 33.64
N GLN A 694 8.77 -45.30 32.94
CA GLN A 694 9.82 -46.32 33.15
C GLN A 694 10.88 -46.19 32.06
N TYR A 695 12.14 -46.12 32.47
CA TYR A 695 13.29 -46.05 31.57
C TYR A 695 14.13 -47.31 31.65
N THR A 696 14.55 -47.81 30.48
CA THR A 696 15.58 -48.84 30.36
C THR A 696 16.59 -48.43 29.29
N GLU A 697 17.88 -48.54 29.62
CA GLU A 697 18.98 -48.37 28.66
C GLU A 697 18.90 -49.41 27.55
N GLY A 698 19.26 -49.04 26.31
CA GLY A 698 19.07 -49.89 25.13
C GLY A 698 19.76 -51.26 25.21
N GLU A 699 21.00 -51.36 25.66
CA GLU A 699 21.68 -52.66 25.82
C GLU A 699 21.02 -53.55 26.87
N ARG A 700 20.47 -52.94 27.92
CA ARG A 700 19.74 -53.67 28.96
C ARG A 700 18.39 -54.13 28.42
N PHE A 701 17.68 -53.28 27.70
CA PHE A 701 16.37 -53.61 27.13
C PHE A 701 16.49 -54.72 26.07
N ALA A 702 17.52 -54.68 25.22
CA ALA A 702 17.80 -55.75 24.27
C ALA A 702 17.99 -57.12 24.95
N ARG A 703 18.73 -57.16 26.07
CA ARG A 703 18.87 -58.37 26.91
C ARG A 703 17.54 -58.81 27.52
N MET A 704 16.67 -57.87 27.90
CA MET A 704 15.35 -58.17 28.43
C MET A 704 14.38 -58.73 27.38
N ILE A 705 14.47 -58.28 26.13
CA ILE A 705 13.75 -58.89 25.00
C ILE A 705 14.23 -60.32 24.80
N GLN A 706 15.55 -60.55 24.70
CA GLN A 706 16.12 -61.87 24.44
C GLN A 706 15.83 -62.89 25.54
N ASN A 707 15.89 -62.48 26.81
CA ASN A 707 15.77 -63.40 27.95
C ASN A 707 14.34 -63.56 28.45
N PHE A 708 13.48 -62.55 28.30
CA PHE A 708 12.16 -62.51 28.94
C PHE A 708 11.02 -62.12 27.99
N ASP A 709 11.28 -61.92 26.70
CA ASP A 709 10.31 -61.45 25.71
C ASP A 709 9.57 -60.17 26.17
N THR A 710 10.34 -59.28 26.80
CA THR A 710 9.81 -58.05 27.41
C THR A 710 9.11 -57.17 26.37
N ASP A 711 7.97 -56.61 26.73
CA ASP A 711 7.18 -55.71 25.89
C ASP A 711 7.26 -54.29 26.46
N LEU A 712 7.86 -53.36 25.71
CA LEU A 712 8.01 -51.96 26.16
C LEU A 712 6.67 -51.27 26.40
N ARG A 713 5.57 -51.82 25.88
CA ARG A 713 4.25 -51.20 25.98
C ARG A 713 3.59 -51.43 27.34
N LYS A 714 4.12 -52.33 28.18
CA LYS A 714 3.47 -52.84 29.40
C LYS A 714 4.33 -52.68 30.65
#